data_AF-A0A2T6D8T3-F1
#
_entry.id   AF-A0A2T6D8T3-F1
#
_cell.length_a   1.000
_cell.length_b   1.000
_cell.length_c   1.000
_cell.angle_alpha   90.00
_cell.angle_beta   90.00
_cell.angle_gamma   90.00
#
_symmetry.space_group_name_H-M   'P 1'
#
loop_
_entity.id
_entity.type
_entity.pdbx_description
1 polymer ?
#
loop_
_entity_poly.entity_id
_entity_poly.type
_entity_poly.pdbx_seq_one_letter_code
_entity_poly.pdbx_strand_id
1 'polypeptide(L)'
;MILSRPFQVLSFLSVLAFTAQAQDDAYRFQNEWVKYESAANLGLTADKLEKTAPFAFPRPRPAIPFGIAPFSEPATEKGTGIADRIPVTFTEEAGVGREAGVRFGFPLPQGAIFKKDGARFSNAEGSPLPAQFTVTSRWPDGSIRWLLIESRVKVEAKEAVTGYVSFAKKAPAQPKDNPLTLTQDDKTLQVSTGAVTVTIDKTRFNLIAKAVGASDKAEPAWQSDANGITLTAIDGTAYSTSALPPESVAVEESGPERITIRVDGRYGDGSGQSLMRYTTRLSFRRASPVVEVAHTHINDDLSHEFTDIASLDLNLVAPEPVTQVLANFPTPEDKGSRLASGRELSVFQSSDLESTWTIDGQTKPGGRTSGGWSIATETSGIGIAVLDFWQRWPKGFSAGKNRIRIGLLPKLPGPTFGDDLPYHLKFPFVSGNYRFKWGMSTTERLAIDLSGKIPRKELLAEIQSPLVAIVPASWYASTRALGNIPAPEGVQFELWDEFVSRSYEQHMDLARAQREYGFFNYGDWFGERKRNWGNNEYDLAHCFFQQFARTGNTDYFRLALRAARHQADVDIVHAYPDPRYLGANHQHSIGHTGVWEGPNRPKQATWSHAYDEHTDGTNGHTWADGMADAWCLTGDPRVAEATLELGEHLTWAIAPSFKSLGTHERSAGWSIKALMGLYRLRPDPDYLKAAGQIAAVAAKSQTLDLGGAWAHKLPPDHDPLQRVGNCPFLIGILLTALAEYQEQSGDEAIWKSLEASTAWLRKAWDAPRASWPYSADTEGRPTSPFYPAHLNPLVVNAIAYVAEKAGHRADMDMVLKSMVRDFAFIDREGFGKELAEQMNFTPDTLARMARFYAKNDPDAAPLLLSKAETRLRDEIIRDFPSSGDLWQRGPRDQSAAISLTTDAARPTVIRKPYGSARTDAQKSHLTVSNASGVTVFEREFSPNEKLDIPLEISGKAGDVFRLRMQDSITGAWRIAGDNIRTVLDARSKLHLAGIGQRRLSFFVPAGTSSISVSVSGIHQGEYGCALISPDGRVRAFLRGSNAGADPMIGGTLPQYSPGPLSYAPDQSQTNAIWELALWAAGDIICDIQGVPPYLAPNPENWFNPEATPATP
;
A
#
# COMPACT_ATOMS: atom_id res chain seq x y z
N MET A 1 22.14 -54.91 -52.38
CA MET A 1 21.39 -56.14 -52.74
C MET A 1 20.41 -56.40 -51.60
N ILE A 2 19.11 -56.07 -51.77
CA ILE A 2 18.03 -56.98 -52.26
C ILE A 2 17.84 -58.09 -51.19
N LEU A 3 16.85 -58.10 -50.29
CA LEU A 3 15.36 -58.13 -50.39
C LEU A 3 14.78 -57.86 -48.98
N SER A 4 13.92 -56.86 -48.75
CA SER A 4 12.44 -56.83 -48.85
C SER A 4 11.65 -57.56 -47.74
N ARG A 5 11.06 -56.77 -46.81
CA ARG A 5 9.60 -56.58 -46.47
C ARG A 5 8.65 -57.81 -46.42
N PRO A 6 7.45 -57.77 -45.76
CA PRO A 6 6.88 -56.75 -44.85
C PRO A 6 5.86 -57.22 -43.74
N PHE A 7 5.34 -56.23 -42.99
CA PHE A 7 3.94 -55.98 -42.52
C PHE A 7 3.21 -56.83 -41.45
N GLN A 8 2.52 -56.06 -40.58
CA GLN A 8 1.32 -56.33 -39.75
C GLN A 8 1.49 -57.10 -38.44
N VAL A 9 0.74 -56.86 -37.35
CA VAL A 9 0.03 -55.73 -36.71
C VAL A 9 -0.56 -56.33 -35.41
N LEU A 10 -0.70 -55.53 -34.35
CA LEU A 10 -1.54 -55.72 -33.13
C LEU A 10 -1.11 -56.71 -32.01
N SER A 11 -0.68 -56.10 -30.88
CA SER A 11 -1.34 -56.16 -29.56
C SER A 11 -0.65 -56.83 -28.37
N PHE A 12 -0.76 -56.10 -27.24
CA PHE A 12 -0.77 -56.48 -25.82
C PHE A 12 0.54 -56.47 -24.98
N LEU A 13 0.54 -55.52 -24.03
CA LEU A 13 1.03 -55.55 -22.64
C LEU A 13 2.40 -56.15 -22.34
N SER A 14 3.33 -55.31 -21.85
CA SER A 14 3.94 -55.42 -20.51
C SER A 14 5.02 -54.36 -20.29
N VAL A 15 4.87 -53.61 -19.19
CA VAL A 15 5.89 -53.16 -18.24
C VAL A 15 7.34 -53.04 -18.77
N LEU A 16 7.79 -51.79 -18.89
CA LEU A 16 9.12 -51.41 -18.46
C LEU A 16 9.05 -49.95 -18.00
N ALA A 17 8.92 -49.79 -16.69
CA ALA A 17 9.13 -48.55 -15.99
C ALA A 17 10.55 -48.07 -16.31
N PHE A 18 10.67 -47.10 -17.22
CA PHE A 18 11.82 -46.24 -17.24
C PHE A 18 11.66 -45.26 -16.08
N THR A 19 12.44 -45.50 -15.05
CA THR A 19 12.84 -44.52 -14.03
C THR A 19 13.32 -43.26 -14.73
N ALA A 20 12.45 -42.26 -14.84
CA ALA A 20 12.87 -40.89 -14.99
C ALA A 20 13.23 -40.38 -13.59
N GLN A 21 14.53 -40.30 -13.37
CA GLN A 21 15.18 -39.80 -12.19
C GLN A 21 14.71 -38.38 -11.89
N ALA A 22 14.51 -38.12 -10.60
CA ALA A 22 14.11 -36.85 -10.01
C ALA A 22 15.00 -35.68 -10.44
N GLN A 23 14.35 -34.62 -10.89
CA GLN A 23 14.76 -33.22 -10.93
C GLN A 23 13.48 -32.52 -11.42
N ASP A 24 12.75 -31.70 -10.67
CA ASP A 24 13.12 -30.75 -9.63
C ASP A 24 11.73 -30.16 -9.25
N ASP A 25 11.27 -30.27 -8.01
CA ASP A 25 9.86 -30.01 -7.63
C ASP A 25 9.78 -28.98 -6.49
N ALA A 26 9.31 -27.78 -6.85
CA ALA A 26 8.94 -26.67 -5.97
C ALA A 26 7.61 -26.09 -6.46
N TYR A 27 6.96 -25.20 -5.69
CA TYR A 27 5.72 -24.50 -6.05
C TYR A 27 5.96 -23.58 -7.25
N ARG A 28 6.07 -24.15 -8.46
CA ARG A 28 6.56 -23.45 -9.65
C ARG A 28 5.44 -22.67 -10.30
N PHE A 29 5.58 -21.35 -10.30
CA PHE A 29 4.90 -20.46 -11.22
C PHE A 29 5.60 -20.57 -12.57
N GLN A 30 5.09 -21.44 -13.45
CA GLN A 30 5.54 -21.56 -14.84
C GLN A 30 4.61 -20.78 -15.77
N ASN A 31 5.03 -19.58 -16.17
CA ASN A 31 4.20 -18.64 -16.94
C ASN A 31 2.94 -18.22 -16.16
N GLU A 32 1.75 -18.65 -16.57
CA GLU A 32 0.46 -18.43 -15.89
C GLU A 32 -0.01 -19.68 -15.12
N TRP A 33 0.78 -20.76 -15.13
CA TRP A 33 0.43 -22.03 -14.52
C TRP A 33 1.09 -22.16 -13.16
N VAL A 34 0.30 -22.48 -12.14
CA VAL A 34 0.79 -22.87 -10.81
C VAL A 34 0.75 -24.39 -10.71
N LYS A 35 1.88 -25.02 -10.42
CA LYS A 35 1.95 -26.44 -10.06
C LYS A 35 1.94 -26.58 -8.55
N TYR A 36 0.92 -27.25 -8.01
CA TYR A 36 0.84 -27.56 -6.59
C TYR A 36 1.97 -28.49 -6.15
N GLU A 37 2.52 -28.22 -4.97
CA GLU A 37 3.33 -29.20 -4.27
C GLU A 37 2.45 -30.31 -3.70
N SER A 38 2.92 -31.55 -3.78
CA SER A 38 2.27 -32.65 -3.05
C SER A 38 2.47 -32.46 -1.55
N ALA A 39 1.54 -32.95 -0.73
CA ALA A 39 1.70 -32.97 0.73
C ALA A 39 3.01 -33.66 1.22
N ALA A 40 3.60 -34.54 0.40
CA ALA A 40 4.87 -35.19 0.71
C ALA A 40 6.12 -34.28 0.55
N ASN A 41 5.98 -33.14 -0.10
CA ASN A 41 7.06 -32.15 -0.24
C ASN A 41 6.87 -31.06 0.82
N LEU A 42 7.73 -31.07 1.84
CA LEU A 42 7.76 -30.08 2.93
C LEU A 42 8.88 -29.05 2.73
N GLY A 43 9.45 -28.98 1.52
CA GLY A 43 10.50 -28.04 1.17
C GLY A 43 11.86 -28.40 1.78
N LEU A 44 12.63 -27.37 2.13
CA LEU A 44 13.99 -27.50 2.68
C LEU A 44 14.00 -28.04 4.11
N THR A 45 15.06 -28.75 4.48
CA THR A 45 15.33 -29.14 5.87
C THR A 45 16.40 -28.23 6.47
N ALA A 46 16.33 -27.96 7.78
CA ALA A 46 17.25 -27.01 8.43
C ALA A 46 18.73 -27.37 8.27
N ASP A 47 19.08 -28.66 8.19
CA ASP A 47 20.44 -29.16 8.00
C ASP A 47 21.01 -28.88 6.60
N LYS A 48 20.13 -28.60 5.61
CA LYS A 48 20.52 -28.25 4.24
C LYS A 48 20.68 -26.76 4.01
N LEU A 49 20.37 -25.92 5.00
CA LEU A 49 20.63 -24.49 4.92
C LEU A 49 22.14 -24.22 4.99
N GLU A 50 22.58 -23.17 4.29
CA GLU A 50 23.98 -22.79 4.33
C GLU A 50 24.39 -22.45 5.78
N LYS A 51 25.52 -23.01 6.22
CA LYS A 51 26.01 -22.78 7.58
C LYS A 51 26.61 -21.40 7.66
N THR A 52 25.90 -20.51 8.31
CA THR A 52 26.35 -19.15 8.58
C THR A 52 27.10 -19.08 9.90
N ALA A 53 27.83 -17.99 10.13
CA ALA A 53 28.55 -17.81 11.40
C ALA A 53 27.54 -17.80 12.57
N PRO A 54 27.86 -18.45 13.71
CA PRO A 54 26.99 -18.42 14.88
C PRO A 54 26.60 -16.99 15.27
N PHE A 55 25.31 -16.74 15.44
CA PHE A 55 24.76 -15.45 15.81
C PHE A 55 23.78 -15.59 16.97
N ALA A 56 23.83 -14.64 17.89
CA ALA A 56 22.86 -14.47 18.95
C ALA A 56 22.66 -12.98 19.21
N PHE A 57 21.42 -12.59 19.49
CA PHE A 57 21.14 -11.23 19.93
C PHE A 57 21.84 -10.96 21.27
N PRO A 58 22.48 -9.78 21.44
CA PRO A 58 23.22 -9.46 22.67
C PRO A 58 22.30 -9.18 23.87
N ARG A 59 20.98 -9.07 23.63
CA ARG A 59 19.97 -8.89 24.66
C ARG A 59 18.68 -9.63 24.26
N PRO A 60 17.81 -9.96 25.24
CA PRO A 60 16.44 -10.33 24.94
C PRO A 60 15.73 -9.20 24.22
N ARG A 61 14.74 -9.57 23.39
CA ARG A 61 13.87 -8.59 22.73
C ARG A 61 13.25 -7.64 23.74
N PRO A 62 13.22 -6.33 23.48
CA PRO A 62 12.58 -5.39 24.37
C PRO A 62 11.08 -5.69 24.55
N ALA A 63 10.58 -5.57 25.77
CA ALA A 63 9.15 -5.70 26.05
C ALA A 63 8.34 -4.59 25.36
N ILE A 64 7.06 -4.88 25.12
CA ILE A 64 6.09 -3.93 24.57
C ILE A 64 6.00 -2.71 25.50
N PRO A 65 6.06 -1.48 24.97
CA PRO A 65 6.31 -0.29 25.77
C PRO A 65 5.07 0.26 26.51
N PHE A 66 4.29 -0.59 27.19
CA PHE A 66 3.24 -0.10 28.10
C PHE A 66 3.87 0.52 29.35
N GLY A 67 3.61 1.81 29.57
CA GLY A 67 4.18 2.52 30.71
C GLY A 67 5.69 2.75 30.60
N ILE A 68 6.18 2.95 29.37
CA ILE A 68 7.61 3.08 29.08
C ILE A 68 8.31 4.08 30.01
N ALA A 69 9.38 3.62 30.67
CA ALA A 69 10.28 4.46 31.44
C ALA A 69 11.15 5.31 30.50
N PRO A 70 11.58 6.51 30.90
CA PRO A 70 12.52 7.28 30.09
C PRO A 70 13.87 6.55 30.01
N PHE A 71 14.48 6.58 28.82
CA PHE A 71 15.80 5.98 28.56
C PHE A 71 16.96 6.75 29.21
N SER A 72 16.75 8.05 29.40
CA SER A 72 17.67 9.01 30.01
C SER A 72 16.97 9.69 31.20
N GLU A 73 17.74 10.27 32.12
CA GLU A 73 17.16 11.14 33.14
C GLU A 73 16.44 12.33 32.47
N PRO A 74 15.19 12.65 32.87
CA PRO A 74 14.46 13.77 32.28
C PRO A 74 15.25 15.08 32.40
N ALA A 75 15.21 15.90 31.36
CA ALA A 75 15.78 17.24 31.42
C ALA A 75 15.24 18.01 32.64
N THR A 76 16.09 18.81 33.30
CA THR A 76 15.73 19.56 34.52
C THR A 76 14.70 20.66 34.26
N GLU A 77 14.59 21.14 33.02
CA GLU A 77 13.61 22.13 32.59
C GLU A 77 12.27 21.45 32.27
N LYS A 78 11.25 21.75 33.08
CA LYS A 78 9.89 21.24 32.87
C LYS A 78 9.09 22.28 32.09
N GLY A 79 8.52 21.89 30.94
CA GLY A 79 7.60 22.74 30.19
C GLY A 79 6.39 23.20 31.02
N THR A 80 5.69 24.22 30.52
CA THR A 80 4.56 24.87 31.21
C THR A 80 3.28 24.02 31.31
N GLY A 81 3.29 22.80 30.76
CA GLY A 81 2.11 21.95 30.59
C GLY A 81 1.23 22.38 29.40
N ILE A 82 0.13 21.65 29.18
CA ILE A 82 -0.89 21.95 28.15
C ILE A 82 -2.12 22.47 28.88
N ALA A 83 -2.41 23.77 28.75
CA ALA A 83 -3.54 24.41 29.43
C ALA A 83 -4.87 24.24 28.68
N ASP A 84 -4.81 24.05 27.35
CA ASP A 84 -5.98 23.99 26.49
C ASP A 84 -6.69 22.63 26.54
N ARG A 85 -8.01 22.65 26.27
CA ARG A 85 -8.81 21.46 26.00
C ARG A 85 -8.71 21.14 24.51
N ILE A 86 -8.05 20.05 24.15
CA ILE A 86 -7.88 19.64 22.76
C ILE A 86 -9.02 18.71 22.37
N PRO A 87 -9.81 19.01 21.32
CA PRO A 87 -10.95 18.18 20.92
C PRO A 87 -10.49 16.88 20.28
N VAL A 88 -11.29 15.84 20.47
CA VAL A 88 -11.18 14.53 19.82
C VAL A 88 -12.57 14.10 19.39
N THR A 89 -12.79 13.95 18.10
CA THR A 89 -14.09 13.60 17.53
C THR A 89 -14.14 12.12 17.17
N PHE A 90 -15.29 11.49 17.40
CA PHE A 90 -15.58 10.11 17.03
C PHE A 90 -16.87 10.09 16.22
N THR A 91 -16.88 9.40 15.08
CA THR A 91 -18.06 9.26 14.22
C THR A 91 -18.51 7.80 14.21
N GLU A 92 -19.80 7.56 14.46
CA GLU A 92 -20.39 6.23 14.38
C GLU A 92 -20.69 5.87 12.92
N GLU A 93 -19.93 4.92 12.36
CA GLU A 93 -20.02 4.58 10.93
C GLU A 93 -20.79 3.29 10.65
N ALA A 94 -21.05 2.45 11.67
CA ALA A 94 -21.74 1.17 11.49
C ALA A 94 -23.27 1.30 11.41
N GLY A 95 -23.83 2.46 11.75
CA GLY A 95 -25.29 2.67 11.87
C GLY A 95 -25.88 2.06 13.14
N VAL A 96 -25.08 1.87 14.19
CA VAL A 96 -25.48 1.21 15.43
C VAL A 96 -25.08 2.05 16.64
N GLY A 97 -26.07 2.73 17.25
CA GLY A 97 -25.90 3.44 18.51
C GLY A 97 -25.53 2.47 19.64
N ARG A 98 -24.56 2.88 20.49
CA ARG A 98 -23.98 2.05 21.55
C ARG A 98 -23.21 2.88 22.57
N GLU A 99 -22.90 2.28 23.72
CA GLU A 99 -21.80 2.74 24.60
C GLU A 99 -20.50 2.10 24.10
N ALA A 100 -19.80 2.80 23.22
CA ALA A 100 -18.60 2.30 22.55
C ALA A 100 -17.37 2.43 23.46
N GLY A 101 -16.52 1.40 23.46
CA GLY A 101 -15.15 1.52 23.91
C GLY A 101 -14.35 2.38 22.93
N VAL A 102 -13.55 3.29 23.46
CA VAL A 102 -12.58 4.07 22.67
C VAL A 102 -11.19 3.82 23.24
N ARG A 103 -10.25 3.49 22.35
CA ARG A 103 -8.83 3.31 22.65
C ARG A 103 -8.03 4.02 21.55
N PHE A 104 -7.31 5.07 21.92
CA PHE A 104 -6.60 5.87 20.93
C PHE A 104 -5.36 6.55 21.51
N GLY A 105 -4.35 6.72 20.67
CA GLY A 105 -3.16 7.49 20.97
C GLY A 105 -3.40 8.98 20.85
N PHE A 106 -3.00 9.71 21.88
CA PHE A 106 -3.00 11.17 21.87
C PHE A 106 -1.55 11.69 21.81
N PRO A 107 -1.17 12.43 20.76
CA PRO A 107 0.18 12.95 20.62
C PRO A 107 0.42 14.16 21.53
N LEU A 108 1.64 14.28 22.04
CA LEU A 108 2.06 15.37 22.92
C LEU A 108 3.37 16.02 22.43
N PRO A 109 3.50 17.35 22.55
CA PRO A 109 4.69 18.05 22.10
C PRO A 109 5.90 17.76 23.00
N GLN A 110 7.08 17.75 22.40
CA GLN A 110 8.35 17.58 23.11
C GLN A 110 8.52 18.63 24.22
N GLY A 111 9.05 18.20 25.36
CA GLY A 111 9.29 19.04 26.54
C GLY A 111 8.05 19.46 27.34
N ALA A 112 6.83 19.18 26.85
CA ALA A 112 5.61 19.73 27.46
C ALA A 112 5.12 18.94 28.68
N ILE A 113 5.07 17.61 28.60
CA ILE A 113 4.49 16.74 29.64
C ILE A 113 5.44 15.57 29.91
N PHE A 114 5.96 15.43 31.13
CA PHE A 114 6.87 14.34 31.51
C PHE A 114 6.19 13.19 32.25
N LYS A 115 5.07 13.50 32.92
CA LYS A 115 4.28 12.58 33.71
C LYS A 115 2.83 12.65 33.25
N LYS A 116 2.15 11.50 33.24
CA LYS A 116 0.72 11.42 32.90
C LYS A 116 -0.20 11.94 34.01
N ASP A 117 0.35 12.23 35.19
CA ASP A 117 -0.40 12.78 36.32
C ASP A 117 -1.12 14.06 35.89
N GLY A 118 -2.43 14.12 36.13
CA GLY A 118 -3.25 15.26 35.70
C GLY A 118 -3.91 15.11 34.33
N ALA A 119 -3.54 14.09 33.53
CA ALA A 119 -4.24 13.79 32.29
C ALA A 119 -5.73 13.55 32.53
N ARG A 120 -6.57 14.11 31.65
CA ARG A 120 -8.02 14.08 31.75
C ARG A 120 -8.64 13.96 30.37
N PHE A 121 -9.61 13.07 30.26
CA PHE A 121 -10.54 12.99 29.14
C PHE A 121 -11.92 13.44 29.63
N SER A 122 -12.60 14.29 28.86
CA SER A 122 -13.86 14.92 29.27
C SER A 122 -14.84 15.01 28.11
N ASN A 123 -16.12 15.12 28.41
CA ASN A 123 -17.16 15.36 27.41
C ASN A 123 -17.19 16.85 26.98
N ALA A 124 -18.14 17.20 26.12
CA ALA A 124 -18.30 18.57 25.63
C ALA A 124 -18.52 19.60 26.74
N GLU A 125 -19.33 19.27 27.75
CA GLU A 125 -19.62 20.13 28.91
C GLU A 125 -18.44 20.28 29.88
N GLY A 126 -17.34 19.56 29.65
CA GLY A 126 -16.15 19.60 30.51
C GLY A 126 -16.26 18.71 31.75
N SER A 127 -17.24 17.81 31.81
CA SER A 127 -17.34 16.78 32.84
C SER A 127 -16.32 15.66 32.55
N PRO A 128 -15.59 15.16 33.57
CA PRO A 128 -14.59 14.12 33.35
C PRO A 128 -15.28 12.81 32.96
N LEU A 129 -14.73 12.14 31.94
CA LEU A 129 -15.09 10.77 31.61
C LEU A 129 -14.13 9.80 32.34
N PRO A 130 -14.60 8.64 32.81
CA PRO A 130 -13.73 7.59 33.28
C PRO A 130 -12.73 7.18 32.21
N ALA A 131 -11.45 7.27 32.52
CA ALA A 131 -10.40 7.02 31.54
C ALA A 131 -9.15 6.41 32.17
N GLN A 132 -8.45 5.61 31.37
CA GLN A 132 -7.14 5.05 31.65
C GLN A 132 -6.12 5.69 30.71
N PHE A 133 -4.95 6.03 31.27
CA PHE A 133 -3.87 6.69 30.55
C PHE A 133 -2.59 5.86 30.64
N THR A 134 -2.02 5.52 29.48
CA THR A 134 -0.80 4.70 29.39
C THR A 134 0.22 5.39 28.48
N VAL A 135 1.45 5.56 28.96
CA VAL A 135 2.54 6.12 28.15
C VAL A 135 3.05 5.05 27.21
N THR A 136 3.00 5.27 25.89
CA THR A 136 3.38 4.29 24.87
C THR A 136 4.64 4.66 24.10
N SER A 137 5.06 5.92 24.17
CA SER A 137 6.31 6.42 23.59
C SER A 137 6.74 7.72 24.27
N ARG A 138 8.05 8.00 24.25
CA ARG A 138 8.68 9.20 24.81
C ARG A 138 9.61 9.85 23.80
N TRP A 139 9.76 11.15 23.93
CA TRP A 139 10.80 11.92 23.26
C TRP A 139 12.17 11.64 23.88
N PRO A 140 13.29 11.94 23.18
CA PRO A 140 14.64 11.76 23.71
C PRO A 140 14.94 12.52 25.02
N ASP A 141 14.23 13.62 25.28
CA ASP A 141 14.35 14.41 26.52
C ASP A 141 13.61 13.77 27.72
N GLY A 142 12.92 12.65 27.51
CA GLY A 142 12.14 11.94 28.53
C GLY A 142 10.68 12.39 28.63
N SER A 143 10.27 13.45 27.94
CA SER A 143 8.87 13.88 27.88
C SER A 143 8.01 12.85 27.11
N ILE A 144 6.72 12.80 27.42
CA ILE A 144 5.77 11.88 26.78
C ILE A 144 5.54 12.34 25.36
N ARG A 145 5.69 11.43 24.40
CA ARG A 145 5.38 11.65 22.99
C ARG A 145 3.97 11.16 22.65
N TRP A 146 3.61 10.00 23.18
CA TRP A 146 2.29 9.39 22.98
C TRP A 146 1.68 8.93 24.31
N LEU A 147 0.43 9.36 24.51
CA LEU A 147 -0.41 8.93 25.63
C LEU A 147 -1.61 8.16 25.08
N LEU A 148 -1.65 6.86 25.33
CA LEU A 148 -2.79 6.03 25.03
C LEU A 148 -3.92 6.30 26.02
N ILE A 149 -5.11 6.56 25.51
CA ILE A 149 -6.31 6.85 26.28
C ILE A 149 -7.32 5.75 26.01
N GLU A 150 -7.78 5.08 27.06
CA GLU A 150 -8.93 4.17 27.01
C GLU A 150 -10.08 4.77 27.82
N SER A 151 -11.27 4.80 27.23
CA SER A 151 -12.49 5.32 27.83
C SER A 151 -13.71 4.65 27.20
N ARG A 152 -14.91 5.03 27.64
CA ARG A 152 -16.17 4.75 26.94
C ARG A 152 -16.87 6.04 26.57
N VAL A 153 -17.54 6.03 25.42
CA VAL A 153 -18.36 7.14 24.94
C VAL A 153 -19.71 6.61 24.47
N LYS A 154 -20.79 7.31 24.83
CA LYS A 154 -22.10 7.02 24.28
C LYS A 154 -22.24 7.73 22.94
N VAL A 155 -22.71 7.02 21.92
CA VAL A 155 -22.95 7.57 20.58
C VAL A 155 -24.20 6.95 19.98
N GLU A 156 -25.04 7.75 19.31
CA GLU A 156 -26.18 7.24 18.55
C GLU A 156 -25.78 6.85 17.12
N ALA A 157 -26.64 6.11 16.42
CA ALA A 157 -26.34 5.65 15.06
C ALA A 157 -26.07 6.83 14.12
N LYS A 158 -24.95 6.78 13.37
CA LYS A 158 -24.53 7.84 12.44
C LYS A 158 -24.25 9.21 13.07
N GLU A 159 -24.15 9.29 14.39
CA GLU A 159 -23.82 10.53 15.10
C GLU A 159 -22.29 10.70 15.24
N ALA A 160 -21.85 11.96 15.39
CA ALA A 160 -20.50 12.29 15.83
C ALA A 160 -20.52 12.88 17.24
N VAL A 161 -19.60 12.44 18.09
CA VAL A 161 -19.42 12.93 19.46
C VAL A 161 -18.01 13.47 19.66
N THR A 162 -17.86 14.55 20.42
CA THR A 162 -16.57 15.18 20.70
C THR A 162 -16.23 15.11 22.18
N GLY A 163 -15.12 14.43 22.49
CA GLY A 163 -14.45 14.49 23.78
C GLY A 163 -13.29 15.48 23.77
N TYR A 164 -12.70 15.74 24.93
CA TYR A 164 -11.60 16.69 25.09
C TYR A 164 -10.51 16.14 26.00
N VAL A 165 -9.26 16.19 25.53
CA VAL A 165 -8.06 15.85 26.30
C VAL A 165 -7.46 17.13 26.90
N SER A 166 -7.08 17.08 28.17
CA SER A 166 -6.46 18.20 28.90
C SER A 166 -5.58 17.70 30.04
N PHE A 167 -4.73 18.58 30.58
CA PHE A 167 -3.87 18.29 31.73
C PHE A 167 -4.16 19.26 32.88
N ALA A 168 -4.66 18.74 34.00
CA ALA A 168 -4.98 19.51 35.19
C ALA A 168 -3.89 19.37 36.27
N LYS A 169 -3.79 20.37 37.17
CA LYS A 169 -2.86 20.32 38.33
C LYS A 169 -3.11 19.13 39.26
N LYS A 170 -4.34 18.62 39.30
CA LYS A 170 -4.74 17.47 40.12
C LYS A 170 -5.37 16.40 39.22
N ALA A 171 -4.90 15.17 39.37
CA ALA A 171 -5.48 14.03 38.66
C ALA A 171 -6.98 13.88 38.99
N PRO A 172 -7.82 13.48 38.02
CA PRO A 172 -9.19 13.11 38.30
C PRO A 172 -9.24 12.00 39.35
N ALA A 173 -10.27 12.00 40.20
CA ALA A 173 -10.52 10.86 41.07
C ALA A 173 -10.81 9.62 40.22
N GLN A 174 -10.22 8.49 40.60
CA GLN A 174 -10.52 7.22 39.96
C GLN A 174 -12.00 6.87 40.13
N PRO A 175 -12.65 6.25 39.13
CA PRO A 175 -14.00 5.73 39.28
C PRO A 175 -14.06 4.79 40.49
N LYS A 176 -14.98 5.04 41.42
CA LYS A 176 -15.16 4.19 42.62
C LYS A 176 -16.17 3.07 42.40
N ASP A 177 -17.07 3.23 41.44
CA ASP A 177 -18.14 2.30 41.18
C ASP A 177 -17.69 1.19 40.23
N ASN A 178 -17.92 -0.07 40.63
CA ASN A 178 -17.61 -1.29 39.89
C ASN A 178 -16.14 -1.36 39.40
N PRO A 179 -15.15 -1.33 40.31
CA PRO A 179 -13.74 -1.33 39.91
C PRO A 179 -13.36 -2.64 39.20
N LEU A 180 -12.51 -2.54 38.18
CA LEU A 180 -11.77 -3.69 37.67
C LEU A 180 -10.86 -4.21 38.78
N THR A 181 -10.95 -5.51 39.09
CA THR A 181 -10.08 -6.14 40.08
C THR A 181 -9.39 -7.36 39.49
N LEU A 182 -8.15 -7.58 39.92
CA LEU A 182 -7.34 -8.74 39.56
C LEU A 182 -6.85 -9.40 40.85
N THR A 183 -7.10 -10.69 40.98
CA THR A 183 -6.51 -11.54 42.03
C THR A 183 -5.83 -12.72 41.36
N GLN A 184 -4.72 -13.19 41.93
CA GLN A 184 -4.00 -14.33 41.36
C GLN A 184 -3.28 -15.12 42.44
N ASP A 185 -3.09 -16.41 42.18
CA ASP A 185 -2.20 -17.30 42.89
C ASP A 185 -1.27 -18.02 41.89
N ASP A 186 -0.59 -19.08 42.34
CA ASP A 186 0.34 -19.83 41.49
C ASP A 186 -0.35 -20.56 40.33
N LYS A 187 -1.63 -20.90 40.47
CA LYS A 187 -2.38 -21.74 39.52
C LYS A 187 -3.43 -20.99 38.72
N THR A 188 -3.99 -19.92 39.26
CA THR A 188 -5.13 -19.21 38.67
C THR A 188 -4.95 -17.70 38.72
N LEU A 189 -5.57 -17.04 37.75
CA LEU A 189 -5.71 -15.60 37.69
C LEU A 189 -7.19 -15.27 37.49
N GLN A 190 -7.76 -14.42 38.33
CA GLN A 190 -9.15 -13.99 38.24
C GLN A 190 -9.24 -12.50 37.95
N VAL A 191 -10.00 -12.13 36.93
CA VAL A 191 -10.32 -10.75 36.58
C VAL A 191 -11.81 -10.53 36.79
N SER A 192 -12.19 -9.57 37.63
CA SER A 192 -13.59 -9.14 37.78
C SER A 192 -13.79 -7.77 37.16
N THR A 193 -14.78 -7.67 36.26
CA THR A 193 -15.16 -6.44 35.57
C THR A 193 -16.28 -5.67 36.26
N GLY A 194 -16.87 -6.25 37.30
CA GLY A 194 -18.14 -5.80 37.88
C GLY A 194 -19.38 -6.31 37.14
N ALA A 195 -19.25 -6.80 35.90
CA ALA A 195 -20.31 -7.51 35.18
C ALA A 195 -20.10 -9.03 35.21
N VAL A 196 -18.84 -9.47 35.07
CA VAL A 196 -18.43 -10.87 35.09
C VAL A 196 -17.09 -11.01 35.81
N THR A 197 -16.89 -12.14 36.47
CA THR A 197 -15.58 -12.60 36.97
C THR A 197 -15.13 -13.79 36.15
N VAL A 198 -13.98 -13.66 35.50
CA VAL A 198 -13.38 -14.69 34.65
C VAL A 198 -12.14 -15.24 35.32
N THR A 199 -12.05 -16.57 35.41
CA THR A 199 -10.86 -17.30 35.88
C THR A 199 -10.09 -17.84 34.70
N ILE A 200 -8.78 -17.62 34.72
CA ILE A 200 -7.79 -18.13 33.77
C ILE A 200 -6.92 -19.13 34.53
N ASP A 201 -6.72 -20.32 33.96
CA ASP A 201 -5.79 -21.33 34.47
C ASP A 201 -4.37 -21.05 33.95
N LYS A 202 -3.42 -20.89 34.87
CA LYS A 202 -2.01 -20.58 34.57
C LYS A 202 -1.18 -21.83 34.25
N THR A 203 -1.73 -23.02 34.49
CA THR A 203 -1.05 -24.32 34.32
C THR A 203 -1.59 -25.12 33.15
N ARG A 204 -2.87 -24.92 32.82
CA ARG A 204 -3.58 -25.57 31.72
C ARG A 204 -4.41 -24.53 30.96
N PHE A 205 -3.71 -23.69 30.20
CA PHE A 205 -4.35 -22.53 29.60
C PHE A 205 -5.43 -22.90 28.57
N ASN A 206 -6.68 -22.60 28.90
CA ASN A 206 -7.84 -22.83 28.05
C ASN A 206 -8.67 -21.57 27.78
N LEU A 207 -8.10 -20.36 27.93
CA LEU A 207 -8.76 -19.06 27.81
C LEU A 207 -9.71 -18.74 28.99
N ILE A 208 -10.92 -19.31 28.98
CA ILE A 208 -11.96 -19.05 29.99
C ILE A 208 -12.19 -20.34 30.78
N ALA A 209 -11.41 -20.54 31.85
CA ALA A 209 -11.51 -21.72 32.69
C ALA A 209 -12.83 -21.75 33.48
N LYS A 210 -13.29 -20.57 33.90
CA LYS A 210 -14.58 -20.37 34.56
C LYS A 210 -15.04 -18.94 34.37
N ALA A 211 -16.34 -18.73 34.19
CA ALA A 211 -16.97 -17.41 34.23
C ALA A 211 -18.12 -17.41 35.25
N VAL A 212 -18.31 -16.29 35.97
CA VAL A 212 -19.39 -16.13 36.95
C VAL A 212 -19.95 -14.71 36.83
N GLY A 213 -21.27 -14.56 36.73
CA GLY A 213 -21.93 -13.25 36.72
C GLY A 213 -21.90 -12.55 38.08
N ALA A 214 -22.24 -11.26 38.10
CA ALA A 214 -22.11 -10.40 39.29
C ALA A 214 -23.06 -10.68 40.48
N SER A 215 -24.05 -11.60 40.38
CA SER A 215 -25.02 -11.85 41.46
C SER A 215 -24.72 -13.11 42.28
N ASP A 216 -24.96 -13.06 43.61
CA ASP A 216 -24.74 -14.13 44.60
C ASP A 216 -25.51 -15.46 44.38
N LYS A 217 -26.32 -15.56 43.32
CA LYS A 217 -27.02 -16.78 42.87
C LYS A 217 -26.60 -17.22 41.47
N ALA A 218 -25.34 -17.01 41.09
CA ALA A 218 -24.90 -17.18 39.71
C ALA A 218 -25.20 -18.59 39.15
N GLU A 219 -26.03 -18.63 38.11
CA GLU A 219 -26.28 -19.78 37.25
C GLU A 219 -24.97 -20.26 36.59
N PRO A 220 -24.87 -21.54 36.15
CA PRO A 220 -23.76 -22.01 35.34
C PRO A 220 -23.54 -21.12 34.11
N ALA A 221 -22.30 -20.70 33.84
CA ALA A 221 -21.95 -19.88 32.68
C ALA A 221 -21.25 -20.69 31.59
N TRP A 222 -21.20 -20.14 30.38
CA TRP A 222 -20.37 -20.64 29.30
C TRP A 222 -18.89 -20.58 29.68
N GLN A 223 -18.14 -21.59 29.25
CA GLN A 223 -16.70 -21.68 29.44
C GLN A 223 -16.03 -22.21 28.18
N SER A 224 -14.71 -22.07 28.10
CA SER A 224 -13.94 -22.70 27.05
C SER A 224 -13.83 -24.20 27.26
N ASP A 225 -13.70 -24.96 26.16
CA ASP A 225 -13.39 -26.39 26.23
C ASP A 225 -12.10 -26.64 27.05
N ALA A 226 -11.99 -27.78 27.72
CA ALA A 226 -10.85 -28.09 28.59
C ALA A 226 -9.52 -28.15 27.83
N ASN A 227 -9.54 -28.38 26.52
CA ASN A 227 -8.36 -28.35 25.65
C ASN A 227 -7.95 -26.92 25.25
N GLY A 228 -8.82 -25.92 25.43
CA GLY A 228 -8.57 -24.56 24.95
C GLY A 228 -8.69 -24.48 23.43
N ILE A 229 -7.68 -23.89 22.78
CA ILE A 229 -7.58 -23.87 21.32
C ILE A 229 -6.84 -25.13 20.86
N THR A 230 -7.40 -25.81 19.86
CA THR A 230 -6.86 -27.06 19.32
C THR A 230 -6.35 -26.86 17.90
N LEU A 231 -5.08 -27.18 17.68
CA LEU A 231 -4.43 -27.36 16.37
C LEU A 231 -4.45 -28.85 16.04
N THR A 232 -5.05 -29.22 14.90
CA THR A 232 -5.04 -30.60 14.42
C THR A 232 -4.02 -30.76 13.30
N ALA A 233 -3.05 -31.65 13.48
CA ALA A 233 -2.05 -31.99 12.46
C ALA A 233 -2.66 -32.87 11.35
N ILE A 234 -1.93 -33.05 10.24
CA ILE A 234 -2.41 -33.81 9.07
C ILE A 234 -2.68 -35.29 9.35
N ASP A 235 -2.02 -35.87 10.35
CA ASP A 235 -2.21 -37.25 10.80
C ASP A 235 -3.40 -37.42 11.75
N GLY A 236 -4.07 -36.32 12.10
CA GLY A 236 -5.18 -36.27 13.05
C GLY A 236 -4.76 -36.07 14.51
N THR A 237 -3.46 -35.95 14.80
CA THR A 237 -2.97 -35.65 16.15
C THR A 237 -3.45 -34.27 16.58
N ALA A 238 -4.05 -34.19 17.76
CA ALA A 238 -4.56 -32.95 18.32
C ALA A 238 -3.55 -32.35 19.32
N TYR A 239 -3.05 -31.17 18.99
CA TYR A 239 -2.24 -30.34 19.86
C TYR A 239 -3.10 -29.21 20.43
N SER A 240 -2.98 -28.88 21.71
CA SER A 240 -3.86 -27.92 22.36
C SER A 240 -3.11 -26.99 23.30
N THR A 241 -3.69 -25.81 23.56
CA THR A 241 -3.06 -24.79 24.41
C THR A 241 -2.98 -25.20 25.88
N SER A 242 -3.81 -26.16 26.32
CA SER A 242 -3.89 -26.59 27.72
C SER A 242 -3.15 -27.89 28.05
N ALA A 243 -2.64 -28.59 27.03
CA ALA A 243 -1.91 -29.85 27.19
C ALA A 243 -0.49 -29.65 27.75
N LEU A 244 0.11 -28.49 27.50
CA LEU A 244 1.38 -28.07 28.08
C LEU A 244 1.17 -26.80 28.92
N PRO A 245 1.94 -26.62 30.01
CA PRO A 245 1.98 -25.35 30.71
C PRO A 245 2.39 -24.21 29.76
N PRO A 246 1.73 -23.05 29.81
CA PRO A 246 2.17 -21.89 29.04
C PRO A 246 3.60 -21.49 29.44
N GLU A 247 4.36 -20.98 28.46
CA GLU A 247 5.72 -20.45 28.68
C GLU A 247 5.68 -19.21 29.57
N SER A 248 4.63 -18.39 29.45
CA SER A 248 4.41 -17.26 30.35
C SER A 248 2.92 -16.89 30.46
N VAL A 249 2.53 -16.35 31.63
CA VAL A 249 1.25 -15.67 31.86
C VAL A 249 1.55 -14.33 32.53
N ALA A 250 1.37 -13.23 31.80
CA ALA A 250 1.75 -11.90 32.23
C ALA A 250 0.55 -10.95 32.21
N VAL A 251 0.47 -10.08 33.23
CA VAL A 251 -0.41 -8.91 33.19
C VAL A 251 0.29 -7.84 32.36
N GLU A 252 -0.15 -7.68 31.11
CA GLU A 252 0.47 -6.77 30.13
C GLU A 252 -0.01 -5.32 30.33
N GLU A 253 -1.28 -5.15 30.70
CA GLU A 253 -1.88 -3.85 31.05
C GLU A 253 -2.79 -4.02 32.28
N SER A 254 -2.73 -3.06 33.21
CA SER A 254 -3.62 -3.03 34.38
C SER A 254 -3.96 -1.60 34.77
N GLY A 255 -5.24 -1.25 34.68
CA GLY A 255 -5.74 0.05 35.09
C GLY A 255 -7.26 0.07 35.29
N PRO A 256 -7.84 1.27 35.50
CA PRO A 256 -9.22 1.44 35.90
C PRO A 256 -10.25 1.11 34.81
N GLU A 257 -9.88 1.16 33.53
CA GLU A 257 -10.81 0.89 32.42
C GLU A 257 -10.49 -0.42 31.68
N ARG A 258 -9.23 -0.89 31.70
CA ARG A 258 -8.81 -2.12 31.02
C ARG A 258 -7.76 -2.91 31.80
N ILE A 259 -7.91 -4.24 31.79
CA ILE A 259 -6.87 -5.21 32.15
C ILE A 259 -6.64 -6.12 30.95
N THR A 260 -5.38 -6.36 30.59
CA THR A 260 -4.99 -7.30 29.53
C THR A 260 -4.01 -8.34 30.08
N ILE A 261 -4.35 -9.61 29.86
CA ILE A 261 -3.52 -10.76 30.21
C ILE A 261 -2.94 -11.33 28.93
N ARG A 262 -1.61 -11.42 28.86
CA ARG A 262 -0.87 -12.07 27.79
C ARG A 262 -0.46 -13.48 28.23
N VAL A 263 -0.63 -14.44 27.35
CA VAL A 263 -0.21 -15.83 27.53
C VAL A 263 0.58 -16.27 26.32
N ASP A 264 1.85 -16.64 26.51
CA ASP A 264 2.69 -17.24 25.47
C ASP A 264 2.84 -18.75 25.76
N GLY A 265 2.80 -19.59 24.73
CA GLY A 265 2.94 -21.02 24.91
C GLY A 265 3.08 -21.81 23.61
N ARG A 266 3.11 -23.14 23.73
CA ARG A 266 3.15 -24.07 22.61
C ARG A 266 1.91 -24.95 22.59
N TYR A 267 1.43 -25.33 21.41
CA TYR A 267 0.37 -26.35 21.30
C TYR A 267 1.00 -27.71 21.59
N GLY A 268 0.49 -28.40 22.61
CA GLY A 268 1.00 -29.70 23.04
C GLY A 268 0.02 -30.85 22.90
N ASP A 269 0.52 -32.08 22.88
CA ASP A 269 -0.30 -33.29 22.90
C ASP A 269 -0.29 -33.98 24.28
N GLY A 270 -0.97 -35.12 24.41
CA GLY A 270 -1.00 -35.91 25.65
C GLY A 270 0.30 -36.63 25.99
N SER A 271 1.28 -36.66 25.07
CA SER A 271 2.60 -37.26 25.29
C SER A 271 3.66 -36.25 25.76
N GLY A 272 3.34 -34.95 25.69
CA GLY A 272 4.24 -33.85 26.02
C GLY A 272 5.02 -33.31 24.83
N GLN A 273 4.72 -33.76 23.61
CA GLN A 273 5.27 -33.19 22.38
C GLN A 273 4.54 -31.89 22.02
N SER A 274 5.24 -30.98 21.35
CA SER A 274 4.68 -29.74 20.83
C SER A 274 4.89 -29.61 19.33
N LEU A 275 3.99 -28.93 18.63
CA LEU A 275 4.13 -28.68 17.19
C LEU A 275 4.51 -27.22 16.89
N MET A 276 3.62 -26.27 17.19
CA MET A 276 3.81 -24.84 16.93
C MET A 276 3.58 -24.01 18.19
N ARG A 277 3.78 -22.69 18.10
CA ARG A 277 3.57 -21.75 19.22
C ARG A 277 2.39 -20.81 19.04
N TYR A 278 1.99 -20.20 20.16
CA TYR A 278 0.94 -19.18 20.21
C TYR A 278 1.25 -18.05 21.17
N THR A 279 0.63 -16.90 20.92
CA THR A 279 0.46 -15.79 21.87
C THR A 279 -1.03 -15.44 21.94
N THR A 280 -1.62 -15.48 23.13
CA THR A 280 -3.03 -15.10 23.36
C THR A 280 -3.12 -13.92 24.29
N ARG A 281 -3.92 -12.91 23.92
CA ARG A 281 -4.26 -11.77 24.76
C ARG A 281 -5.73 -11.80 25.11
N LEU A 282 -6.03 -11.81 26.41
CA LEU A 282 -7.37 -11.69 26.94
C LEU A 282 -7.53 -10.30 27.55
N SER A 283 -8.45 -9.50 27.02
CA SER A 283 -8.70 -8.15 27.53
C SER A 283 -10.09 -8.00 28.10
N PHE A 284 -10.13 -7.29 29.23
CA PHE A 284 -11.30 -7.09 30.06
C PHE A 284 -11.50 -5.59 30.28
N ARG A 285 -12.73 -5.11 30.10
CA ARG A 285 -13.09 -3.70 30.32
C ARG A 285 -14.00 -3.52 31.52
N ARG A 286 -13.89 -2.37 32.19
CA ARG A 286 -14.74 -2.03 33.33
C ARG A 286 -16.22 -2.08 32.96
N ALA A 287 -17.03 -2.70 33.82
CA ALA A 287 -18.46 -2.91 33.67
C ALA A 287 -18.89 -3.65 32.39
N SER A 288 -17.97 -4.33 31.70
CA SER A 288 -18.27 -5.09 30.49
C SER A 288 -18.32 -6.60 30.77
N PRO A 289 -19.31 -7.33 30.25
CA PRO A 289 -19.32 -8.80 30.25
C PRO A 289 -18.48 -9.42 29.13
N VAL A 290 -17.84 -8.60 28.29
CA VAL A 290 -17.11 -9.04 27.09
C VAL A 290 -15.66 -9.39 27.42
N VAL A 291 -15.22 -10.54 26.94
CA VAL A 291 -13.79 -10.90 26.84
C VAL A 291 -13.36 -10.71 25.40
N GLU A 292 -12.41 -9.80 25.16
CA GLU A 292 -11.75 -9.69 23.87
C GLU A 292 -10.55 -10.64 23.82
N VAL A 293 -10.44 -11.39 22.74
CA VAL A 293 -9.35 -12.34 22.51
C VAL A 293 -8.62 -11.92 21.23
N ALA A 294 -7.30 -11.79 21.33
CA ALA A 294 -6.40 -11.80 20.17
C ALA A 294 -5.50 -13.02 20.28
N HIS A 295 -5.58 -13.95 19.33
CA HIS A 295 -4.81 -15.19 19.32
C HIS A 295 -3.91 -15.23 18.09
N THR A 296 -2.61 -15.13 18.31
CA THR A 296 -1.57 -15.23 17.29
C THR A 296 -1.07 -16.67 17.22
N HIS A 297 -1.19 -17.28 16.05
CA HIS A 297 -0.63 -18.58 15.71
C HIS A 297 0.68 -18.36 14.92
N ILE A 298 1.78 -19.01 15.31
CA ILE A 298 3.10 -18.81 14.69
C ILE A 298 3.70 -20.17 14.35
N ASN A 299 4.10 -20.35 13.09
CA ASN A 299 4.86 -21.53 12.69
C ASN A 299 6.33 -21.40 13.14
N ASP A 300 6.68 -22.07 14.22
CA ASP A 300 8.05 -22.18 14.71
C ASP A 300 8.58 -23.63 14.72
N ASP A 301 7.92 -24.52 13.97
CA ASP A 301 8.52 -25.82 13.64
C ASP A 301 9.61 -25.61 12.58
N LEU A 302 10.86 -25.75 13.02
CA LEU A 302 12.03 -25.50 12.20
C LEU A 302 12.54 -26.77 11.51
N SER A 303 11.85 -27.91 11.65
CA SER A 303 12.31 -29.18 11.07
C SER A 303 12.35 -29.15 9.54
N HIS A 304 11.32 -28.55 8.93
CA HIS A 304 11.12 -28.42 7.50
C HIS A 304 10.58 -27.02 7.17
N GLU A 305 10.83 -26.57 5.95
CA GLU A 305 10.41 -25.26 5.42
C GLU A 305 8.91 -25.04 5.54
N PHE A 306 8.14 -26.08 5.27
CA PHE A 306 6.69 -26.06 5.35
C PHE A 306 6.18 -27.00 6.45
N THR A 307 5.19 -26.51 7.17
CA THR A 307 4.42 -27.31 8.12
C THR A 307 2.95 -27.21 7.77
N ASP A 308 2.32 -28.38 7.59
CA ASP A 308 0.91 -28.48 7.20
C ASP A 308 0.03 -28.77 8.42
N ILE A 309 -1.12 -28.10 8.50
CA ILE A 309 -2.13 -28.33 9.55
C ILE A 309 -3.51 -28.57 8.94
N ALA A 310 -4.30 -29.44 9.56
CA ALA A 310 -5.66 -29.77 9.10
C ALA A 310 -6.70 -28.77 9.59
N SER A 311 -6.56 -28.27 10.84
CA SER A 311 -7.43 -27.21 11.37
C SER A 311 -6.86 -26.52 12.62
N LEU A 312 -7.40 -25.33 12.92
CA LEU A 312 -7.22 -24.58 14.16
C LEU A 312 -8.60 -24.13 14.67
N ASP A 313 -8.99 -24.59 15.86
CA ASP A 313 -10.35 -24.46 16.38
C ASP A 313 -10.39 -23.96 17.83
N LEU A 314 -11.28 -23.00 18.10
CA LEU A 314 -11.65 -22.58 19.45
C LEU A 314 -13.04 -23.13 19.77
N ASN A 315 -13.17 -23.84 20.90
CA ASN A 315 -14.44 -24.42 21.33
C ASN A 315 -14.93 -23.80 22.64
N LEU A 316 -16.22 -23.54 22.73
CA LEU A 316 -16.92 -23.15 23.95
C LEU A 316 -17.99 -24.18 24.30
N VAL A 317 -18.21 -24.40 25.59
CA VAL A 317 -19.15 -25.39 26.11
C VAL A 317 -20.21 -24.68 26.94
N ALA A 318 -21.46 -25.00 26.64
CA ALA A 318 -22.63 -24.55 27.38
C ALA A 318 -22.88 -25.47 28.58
N PRO A 319 -23.43 -24.94 29.68
CA PRO A 319 -23.89 -25.77 30.80
C PRO A 319 -25.11 -26.63 30.44
N GLU A 320 -25.88 -26.20 29.46
CA GLU A 320 -27.15 -26.78 29.03
C GLU A 320 -27.23 -26.88 27.50
N PRO A 321 -28.15 -27.67 26.94
CA PRO A 321 -28.42 -27.63 25.52
C PRO A 321 -28.86 -26.25 25.01
N VAL A 322 -28.26 -25.84 23.89
CA VAL A 322 -28.62 -24.73 23.03
C VAL A 322 -30.07 -24.89 22.58
N THR A 323 -30.86 -23.86 22.85
CA THR A 323 -32.26 -23.74 22.46
C THR A 323 -32.42 -22.87 21.22
N GLN A 324 -31.48 -21.94 20.98
CA GLN A 324 -31.51 -21.05 19.82
C GLN A 324 -30.11 -20.53 19.45
N VAL A 325 -29.88 -20.40 18.14
CA VAL A 325 -28.76 -19.69 17.52
C VAL A 325 -29.33 -18.65 16.56
N LEU A 326 -28.89 -17.39 16.68
CA LEU A 326 -29.26 -16.26 15.83
C LEU A 326 -28.04 -15.70 15.10
N ALA A 327 -28.19 -15.44 13.80
CA ALA A 327 -27.13 -14.87 12.97
C ALA A 327 -27.70 -14.05 11.79
N ASN A 328 -26.90 -13.15 11.24
CA ASN A 328 -27.26 -12.44 10.01
C ASN A 328 -26.89 -13.33 8.81
N PHE A 329 -27.89 -13.92 8.17
CA PHE A 329 -27.74 -14.71 6.95
C PHE A 329 -27.64 -13.76 5.73
N PRO A 330 -26.52 -13.77 4.99
CA PRO A 330 -26.35 -12.94 3.80
C PRO A 330 -27.26 -13.45 2.67
N THR A 331 -28.06 -12.57 2.06
CA THR A 331 -28.84 -12.94 0.86
C THR A 331 -28.00 -12.79 -0.40
N PRO A 332 -28.22 -13.61 -1.46
CA PRO A 332 -27.60 -13.38 -2.76
C PRO A 332 -27.88 -11.97 -3.31
N GLU A 333 -26.98 -11.43 -4.15
CA GLU A 333 -27.14 -10.17 -4.91
C GLU A 333 -27.18 -8.86 -4.09
N ASP A 334 -26.46 -8.76 -2.97
CA ASP A 334 -26.32 -7.53 -2.16
C ASP A 334 -27.64 -6.91 -1.65
N LYS A 335 -28.74 -7.69 -1.60
CA LYS A 335 -30.03 -7.27 -1.01
C LYS A 335 -30.03 -7.18 0.53
N GLY A 336 -28.85 -7.11 1.14
CA GLY A 336 -28.64 -7.04 2.58
C GLY A 336 -28.52 -8.41 3.26
N SER A 337 -28.89 -8.47 4.53
CA SER A 337 -28.93 -9.71 5.33
C SER A 337 -30.27 -9.87 6.00
N ARG A 338 -30.66 -11.11 6.26
CA ARG A 338 -31.86 -11.45 7.05
C ARG A 338 -31.49 -12.20 8.31
N LEU A 339 -32.32 -12.13 9.33
CA LEU A 339 -32.12 -12.90 10.55
C LEU A 339 -32.36 -14.39 10.28
N ALA A 340 -31.35 -15.22 10.50
CA ALA A 340 -31.48 -16.66 10.61
C ALA A 340 -31.64 -17.07 12.07
N SER A 341 -32.45 -18.10 12.31
CA SER A 341 -32.68 -18.72 13.61
C SER A 341 -32.75 -20.25 13.43
N GLY A 342 -32.14 -20.98 14.35
CA GLY A 342 -32.26 -22.45 14.42
C GLY A 342 -31.82 -22.97 15.79
N ARG A 343 -32.02 -24.26 16.08
CA ARG A 343 -31.46 -24.94 17.25
C ARG A 343 -30.04 -25.44 17.00
N GLU A 344 -29.74 -25.75 15.74
CA GLU A 344 -28.41 -26.04 15.25
C GLU A 344 -28.13 -25.15 14.03
N LEU A 345 -26.95 -24.52 14.03
CA LEU A 345 -26.51 -23.66 12.93
C LEU A 345 -25.02 -23.86 12.69
N SER A 346 -24.62 -24.06 11.45
CA SER A 346 -23.23 -24.02 11.02
C SER A 346 -23.03 -23.17 9.77
N VAL A 347 -21.85 -22.58 9.66
CA VAL A 347 -21.38 -21.76 8.55
C VAL A 347 -19.96 -22.15 8.22
N PHE A 348 -19.68 -22.35 6.94
CA PHE A 348 -18.33 -22.42 6.39
C PHE A 348 -18.18 -21.36 5.31
N GLN A 349 -17.39 -20.33 5.58
CA GLN A 349 -17.01 -19.32 4.60
C GLN A 349 -15.82 -19.88 3.81
N SER A 350 -16.08 -20.37 2.59
CA SER A 350 -15.10 -21.06 1.74
C SER A 350 -14.25 -20.11 0.91
N SER A 351 -14.75 -18.91 0.63
CA SER A 351 -14.05 -17.86 -0.12
C SER A 351 -14.48 -16.46 0.37
N ASP A 352 -13.91 -15.38 -0.19
CA ASP A 352 -14.36 -14.01 0.08
C ASP A 352 -15.77 -13.70 -0.46
N LEU A 353 -16.35 -14.60 -1.26
CA LEU A 353 -17.66 -14.41 -1.88
C LEU A 353 -18.71 -15.40 -1.34
N GLU A 354 -18.30 -16.61 -0.97
CA GLU A 354 -19.21 -17.73 -0.76
C GLU A 354 -19.13 -18.30 0.66
N SER A 355 -20.30 -18.63 1.19
CA SER A 355 -20.45 -19.44 2.40
C SER A 355 -21.49 -20.53 2.23
N THR A 356 -21.32 -21.63 2.95
CA THR A 356 -22.33 -22.69 3.08
C THR A 356 -22.90 -22.66 4.49
N TRP A 357 -24.23 -22.59 4.59
CA TRP A 357 -24.96 -22.53 5.85
C TRP A 357 -25.78 -23.80 6.04
N THR A 358 -25.75 -24.41 7.22
CA THR A 358 -26.71 -25.45 7.60
C THR A 358 -27.49 -24.97 8.80
N ILE A 359 -28.82 -24.93 8.70
CA ILE A 359 -29.72 -24.51 9.78
C ILE A 359 -30.72 -25.64 10.00
N ASP A 360 -30.72 -26.23 11.20
CA ASP A 360 -31.59 -27.36 11.57
C ASP A 360 -31.63 -28.47 10.49
N GLY A 361 -30.44 -28.86 10.02
CA GLY A 361 -30.26 -29.90 8.99
C GLY A 361 -30.50 -29.46 7.54
N GLN A 362 -30.92 -28.21 7.29
CA GLN A 362 -31.10 -27.69 5.93
C GLN A 362 -29.88 -26.88 5.48
N THR A 363 -29.17 -27.38 4.46
CA THR A 363 -28.04 -26.69 3.85
C THR A 363 -28.48 -25.72 2.75
N LYS A 364 -27.93 -24.50 2.76
CA LYS A 364 -28.20 -23.43 1.79
C LYS A 364 -26.90 -22.64 1.50
N PRO A 365 -26.68 -22.18 0.26
CA PRO A 365 -25.59 -21.26 -0.03
C PRO A 365 -25.89 -19.86 0.55
N GLY A 366 -24.85 -19.15 0.94
CA GLY A 366 -24.86 -17.76 1.38
C GLY A 366 -23.69 -16.98 0.76
N GLY A 367 -23.68 -15.67 0.96
CA GLY A 367 -22.61 -14.77 0.53
C GLY A 367 -21.57 -14.49 1.62
N ARG A 368 -21.16 -13.23 1.73
CA ARG A 368 -20.23 -12.70 2.73
C ARG A 368 -20.82 -12.72 4.14
N THR A 369 -20.33 -13.62 4.99
CA THR A 369 -20.78 -13.74 6.38
C THR A 369 -20.13 -12.67 7.26
N SER A 370 -20.97 -11.90 7.95
CA SER A 370 -20.51 -10.79 8.81
C SER A 370 -19.71 -11.20 10.06
N GLY A 371 -19.87 -12.43 10.55
CA GLY A 371 -19.10 -12.94 11.69
C GLY A 371 -19.69 -12.65 13.08
N GLY A 372 -21.00 -12.45 13.22
CA GLY A 372 -21.66 -12.23 14.51
C GLY A 372 -22.79 -13.23 14.81
N TRP A 373 -22.85 -13.73 16.04
CA TRP A 373 -23.82 -14.74 16.52
C TRP A 373 -24.31 -14.43 17.94
N SER A 374 -25.56 -14.83 18.22
CA SER A 374 -26.12 -14.91 19.57
C SER A 374 -26.67 -16.31 19.81
N ILE A 375 -26.33 -16.91 20.95
CA ILE A 375 -26.68 -18.28 21.29
C ILE A 375 -27.35 -18.27 22.66
N ALA A 376 -28.45 -19.00 22.80
CA ALA A 376 -29.20 -19.12 24.05
C ALA A 376 -29.37 -20.60 24.45
N THR A 377 -29.38 -20.85 25.75
CA THR A 377 -29.86 -22.09 26.40
C THR A 377 -31.18 -21.81 27.11
N GLU A 378 -31.65 -22.66 28.02
CA GLU A 378 -32.84 -22.36 28.82
C GLU A 378 -32.57 -21.24 29.83
N THR A 379 -31.41 -21.26 30.48
CA THR A 379 -31.07 -20.34 31.58
C THR A 379 -29.96 -19.32 31.25
N SER A 380 -29.22 -19.50 30.15
CA SER A 380 -28.03 -18.70 29.83
C SER A 380 -27.97 -18.27 28.36
N GLY A 381 -27.07 -17.34 28.03
CA GLY A 381 -26.79 -16.96 26.66
C GLY A 381 -25.36 -16.47 26.47
N ILE A 382 -24.91 -16.39 25.23
CA ILE A 382 -23.59 -15.91 24.84
C ILE A 382 -23.65 -15.21 23.49
N GLY A 383 -22.94 -14.08 23.37
CA GLY A 383 -22.71 -13.38 22.12
C GLY A 383 -21.29 -13.62 21.61
N ILE A 384 -21.12 -13.80 20.31
CA ILE A 384 -19.80 -13.99 19.68
C ILE A 384 -19.71 -13.07 18.46
N ALA A 385 -18.60 -12.34 18.34
CA ALA A 385 -18.22 -11.65 17.11
C ALA A 385 -16.76 -11.96 16.77
N VAL A 386 -16.48 -12.24 15.49
CA VAL A 386 -15.14 -12.48 14.95
C VAL A 386 -14.83 -11.38 13.95
N LEU A 387 -13.71 -10.69 14.14
CA LEU A 387 -13.27 -9.62 13.26
C LEU A 387 -12.95 -10.17 11.87
N ASP A 388 -13.42 -9.49 10.83
CA ASP A 388 -13.04 -9.74 9.44
C ASP A 388 -13.33 -11.18 8.96
N PHE A 389 -14.46 -11.75 9.38
CA PHE A 389 -14.78 -13.17 9.18
C PHE A 389 -14.78 -13.60 7.70
N TRP A 390 -15.40 -12.84 6.79
CA TRP A 390 -15.36 -13.18 5.37
C TRP A 390 -14.09 -12.70 4.68
N GLN A 391 -13.48 -11.62 5.16
CA GLN A 391 -12.26 -11.06 4.59
C GLN A 391 -11.04 -11.94 4.85
N ARG A 392 -10.99 -12.63 6.00
CA ARG A 392 -9.91 -13.55 6.40
C ARG A 392 -10.29 -15.03 6.23
N TRP A 393 -11.08 -15.34 5.21
CA TRP A 393 -11.47 -16.70 4.87
C TRP A 393 -10.24 -17.62 4.63
N PRO A 394 -10.37 -18.96 4.75
CA PRO A 394 -11.56 -19.69 5.19
C PRO A 394 -11.87 -19.48 6.67
N LYS A 395 -13.17 -19.45 7.02
CA LYS A 395 -13.63 -19.35 8.41
C LYS A 395 -14.83 -20.25 8.68
N GLY A 396 -14.92 -20.76 9.90
CA GLY A 396 -15.98 -21.69 10.31
C GLY A 396 -16.67 -21.25 11.58
N PHE A 397 -17.97 -21.51 11.68
CA PHE A 397 -18.73 -21.40 12.91
C PHE A 397 -19.73 -22.55 12.99
N SER A 398 -19.89 -23.19 14.14
CA SER A 398 -21.05 -24.04 14.40
C SER A 398 -21.49 -23.95 15.85
N ALA A 399 -22.79 -24.05 16.06
CA ALA A 399 -23.41 -24.08 17.37
C ALA A 399 -24.59 -25.06 17.36
N GLY A 400 -24.66 -25.91 18.38
CA GLY A 400 -25.73 -26.90 18.55
C GLY A 400 -25.42 -27.83 19.72
N LYS A 401 -26.44 -28.58 20.16
CA LYS A 401 -26.37 -29.40 21.39
C LYS A 401 -25.88 -28.53 22.53
N ASN A 402 -24.71 -28.72 23.10
CA ASN A 402 -24.15 -27.89 24.17
C ASN A 402 -22.78 -27.28 23.82
N ARG A 403 -22.47 -27.11 22.53
CA ARG A 403 -21.13 -26.71 22.07
C ARG A 403 -21.19 -25.64 20.98
N ILE A 404 -20.22 -24.74 21.02
CA ILE A 404 -19.86 -23.84 19.92
C ILE A 404 -18.46 -24.21 19.45
N ARG A 405 -18.27 -24.24 18.13
CA ARG A 405 -16.96 -24.35 17.48
C ARG A 405 -16.75 -23.13 16.59
N ILE A 406 -15.67 -22.40 16.85
CA ILE A 406 -15.17 -21.31 16.00
C ILE A 406 -13.94 -21.87 15.28
N GLY A 407 -14.09 -22.12 13.98
CA GLY A 407 -12.98 -22.52 13.12
C GLY A 407 -12.19 -21.30 12.71
N LEU A 408 -11.08 -21.05 13.39
CA LEU A 408 -10.12 -20.01 13.04
C LEU A 408 -9.44 -20.33 11.70
N LEU A 409 -9.12 -21.61 11.53
CA LEU A 409 -8.78 -22.27 10.26
C LEU A 409 -9.54 -23.60 10.24
N PRO A 410 -10.80 -23.64 9.77
CA PRO A 410 -11.64 -24.83 9.86
C PRO A 410 -11.13 -25.98 8.98
N LYS A 411 -11.48 -27.23 9.29
CA LYS A 411 -11.18 -28.36 8.40
C LYS A 411 -11.72 -28.12 6.99
N LEU A 412 -10.87 -28.27 5.99
CA LEU A 412 -11.26 -28.05 4.59
C LEU A 412 -12.10 -29.23 4.03
N PRO A 413 -12.99 -28.98 3.05
CA PRO A 413 -13.90 -30.00 2.51
C PRO A 413 -13.24 -31.20 1.85
N GLY A 414 -12.02 -31.05 1.31
CA GLY A 414 -11.34 -32.11 0.60
C GLY A 414 -10.04 -31.66 -0.09
N PRO A 415 -9.36 -32.59 -0.78
CA PRO A 415 -8.02 -32.36 -1.31
C PRO A 415 -7.93 -31.33 -2.45
N THR A 416 -9.05 -31.04 -3.11
CA THR A 416 -9.16 -30.10 -4.25
C THR A 416 -9.61 -28.70 -3.82
N PHE A 417 -9.64 -28.40 -2.51
CA PHE A 417 -10.04 -27.09 -2.03
C PHE A 417 -9.08 -26.01 -2.55
N GLY A 418 -9.64 -24.97 -3.19
CA GLY A 418 -8.90 -23.87 -3.77
C GLY A 418 -8.55 -24.01 -5.26
N ASP A 419 -8.89 -25.14 -5.91
CA ASP A 419 -8.61 -25.38 -7.33
C ASP A 419 -9.25 -24.37 -8.29
N ASP A 420 -10.36 -23.75 -7.89
CA ASP A 420 -11.12 -22.74 -8.62
C ASP A 420 -10.69 -21.30 -8.32
N LEU A 421 -9.77 -21.08 -7.37
CA LEU A 421 -9.30 -19.75 -7.01
C LEU A 421 -8.37 -19.14 -8.06
N PRO A 422 -8.24 -17.80 -8.09
CA PRO A 422 -7.10 -17.15 -8.71
C PRO A 422 -5.78 -17.70 -8.14
N TYR A 423 -4.80 -17.84 -9.02
CA TYR A 423 -3.57 -18.59 -8.72
C TYR A 423 -2.75 -18.01 -7.55
N HIS A 424 -2.83 -16.69 -7.31
CA HIS A 424 -2.15 -16.01 -6.21
C HIS A 424 -2.79 -16.21 -4.84
N LEU A 425 -4.00 -16.77 -4.78
CA LEU A 425 -4.70 -17.11 -3.52
C LEU A 425 -4.54 -18.59 -3.15
N LYS A 426 -3.95 -19.41 -4.01
CA LYS A 426 -3.86 -20.87 -3.87
C LYS A 426 -2.72 -21.36 -2.99
N PHE A 427 -1.67 -20.55 -2.86
CA PHE A 427 -0.40 -20.97 -2.25
C PHE A 427 -0.51 -21.62 -0.85
N PRO A 428 -1.44 -21.24 0.04
CA PRO A 428 -1.47 -21.82 1.37
C PRO A 428 -2.32 -23.09 1.48
N PHE A 429 -2.91 -23.59 0.39
CA PHE A 429 -3.75 -24.78 0.40
C PHE A 429 -3.04 -25.98 -0.24
N VAL A 430 -2.98 -27.10 0.49
CA VAL A 430 -2.34 -28.34 0.02
C VAL A 430 -3.13 -29.57 0.47
N SER A 431 -3.66 -30.34 -0.49
CA SER A 431 -4.35 -31.62 -0.22
C SER A 431 -5.42 -31.54 0.89
N GLY A 432 -6.17 -30.43 0.95
CA GLY A 432 -7.21 -30.22 1.96
C GLY A 432 -6.69 -29.80 3.34
N ASN A 433 -5.45 -29.31 3.41
CA ASN A 433 -4.81 -28.76 4.60
C ASN A 433 -4.29 -27.34 4.32
N TYR A 434 -3.90 -26.65 5.39
CA TYR A 434 -3.24 -25.35 5.36
C TYR A 434 -1.73 -25.52 5.48
N ARG A 435 -0.96 -24.81 4.65
CA ARG A 435 0.49 -24.82 4.67
C ARG A 435 1.03 -23.51 5.23
N PHE A 436 1.96 -23.60 6.16
CA PHE A 436 2.70 -22.47 6.72
C PHE A 436 4.17 -22.61 6.39
N LYS A 437 4.81 -21.53 5.93
CA LYS A 437 6.28 -21.47 5.84
C LYS A 437 6.88 -21.09 7.19
N TRP A 438 8.17 -21.38 7.40
CA TRP A 438 8.93 -20.92 8.57
C TRP A 438 8.58 -19.49 8.99
N GLY A 439 8.26 -19.32 10.26
CA GLY A 439 8.07 -18.01 10.86
C GLY A 439 6.79 -17.28 10.47
N MET A 440 6.01 -17.76 9.51
CA MET A 440 4.73 -17.14 9.18
C MET A 440 3.77 -17.22 10.37
N SER A 441 2.97 -16.16 10.54
CA SER A 441 1.98 -16.10 11.60
C SER A 441 0.65 -15.51 11.13
N THR A 442 -0.38 -15.67 11.96
CA THR A 442 -1.66 -14.97 11.79
C THR A 442 -2.26 -14.64 13.15
N THR A 443 -2.91 -13.49 13.27
CA THR A 443 -3.63 -13.10 14.49
C THR A 443 -5.14 -13.02 14.27
N GLU A 444 -5.89 -13.85 14.98
CA GLU A 444 -7.36 -13.85 14.98
C GLU A 444 -7.91 -13.06 16.17
N ARG A 445 -8.89 -12.18 15.91
CA ARG A 445 -9.47 -11.29 16.92
C ARG A 445 -10.97 -11.53 17.07
N LEU A 446 -11.43 -11.71 18.30
CA LEU A 446 -12.83 -12.04 18.60
C LEU A 446 -13.29 -11.43 19.93
N ALA A 447 -14.60 -11.19 20.03
CA ALA A 447 -15.26 -10.67 21.22
C ALA A 447 -16.33 -11.68 21.68
N ILE A 448 -16.28 -12.04 22.97
CA ILE A 448 -17.18 -13.01 23.59
C ILE A 448 -17.96 -12.31 24.70
N ASP A 449 -19.26 -12.05 24.48
CA ASP A 449 -20.18 -11.55 25.50
C ASP A 449 -20.70 -12.71 26.36
N LEU A 450 -20.16 -12.83 27.57
CA LEU A 450 -20.52 -13.90 28.53
C LEU A 450 -21.88 -13.68 29.21
N SER A 451 -22.53 -12.53 29.00
CA SER A 451 -23.88 -12.28 29.51
C SER A 451 -24.97 -12.74 28.54
N GLY A 452 -24.67 -12.79 27.25
CA GLY A 452 -25.64 -13.03 26.17
C GLY A 452 -26.67 -11.91 26.01
N LYS A 453 -26.47 -10.75 26.65
CA LYS A 453 -27.44 -9.64 26.69
C LYS A 453 -27.09 -8.52 25.73
N ILE A 454 -25.85 -8.42 25.26
CA ILE A 454 -25.46 -7.39 24.30
C ILE A 454 -26.10 -7.72 22.94
N PRO A 455 -26.84 -6.79 22.31
CA PRO A 455 -27.39 -7.01 20.99
C PRO A 455 -26.28 -7.37 19.98
N ARG A 456 -26.50 -8.43 19.19
CA ARG A 456 -25.53 -8.93 18.19
C ARG A 456 -24.91 -7.84 17.32
N LYS A 457 -25.73 -6.89 16.86
CA LYS A 457 -25.29 -5.78 16.00
C LYS A 457 -24.34 -4.82 16.73
N GLU A 458 -24.53 -4.61 18.03
CA GLU A 458 -23.67 -3.75 18.85
C GLU A 458 -22.33 -4.45 19.12
N LEU A 459 -22.36 -5.73 19.50
CA LEU A 459 -21.15 -6.54 19.67
C LEU A 459 -20.31 -6.62 18.39
N LEU A 460 -20.96 -6.81 17.24
CA LEU A 460 -20.28 -6.83 15.94
C LEU A 460 -19.71 -5.46 15.57
N ALA A 461 -20.48 -4.38 15.75
CA ALA A 461 -20.03 -3.02 15.46
C ALA A 461 -18.80 -2.63 16.32
N GLU A 462 -18.76 -3.07 17.58
CA GLU A 462 -17.65 -2.79 18.49
C GLU A 462 -16.31 -3.34 17.98
N ILE A 463 -16.29 -4.55 17.42
CA ILE A 463 -15.05 -5.16 16.91
C ILE A 463 -14.78 -4.83 15.43
N GLN A 464 -15.81 -4.82 14.57
CA GLN A 464 -15.67 -4.64 13.12
C GLN A 464 -15.54 -3.18 12.70
N SER A 465 -16.11 -2.26 13.49
CA SER A 465 -16.12 -0.83 13.19
C SER A 465 -15.92 -0.01 14.48
N PRO A 466 -14.81 -0.24 15.21
CA PRO A 466 -14.49 0.54 16.40
C PRO A 466 -14.41 2.02 16.03
N LEU A 467 -14.81 2.88 16.97
CA LEU A 467 -14.75 4.32 16.77
C LEU A 467 -13.29 4.76 16.64
N VAL A 468 -13.00 5.52 15.58
CA VAL A 468 -11.67 6.08 15.32
C VAL A 468 -11.61 7.50 15.89
N ALA A 469 -10.56 7.80 16.64
CA ALA A 469 -10.35 9.12 17.23
C ALA A 469 -9.77 10.10 16.22
N ILE A 470 -10.53 11.13 15.86
CA ILE A 470 -10.10 12.21 14.98
C ILE A 470 -9.59 13.37 15.83
N VAL A 471 -8.27 13.54 15.85
CA VAL A 471 -7.58 14.67 16.47
C VAL A 471 -7.30 15.73 15.38
N PRO A 472 -7.43 17.04 15.65
CA PRO A 472 -7.21 18.07 14.63
C PRO A 472 -5.82 17.97 13.98
N ALA A 473 -5.77 18.13 12.65
CA ALA A 473 -4.52 18.13 11.90
C ALA A 473 -3.52 19.18 12.41
N SER A 474 -4.00 20.35 12.83
CA SER A 474 -3.18 21.40 13.44
C SER A 474 -2.50 20.94 14.73
N TRP A 475 -3.14 20.06 15.52
CA TRP A 475 -2.52 19.47 16.70
C TRP A 475 -1.41 18.49 16.32
N TYR A 476 -1.66 17.58 15.38
CA TYR A 476 -0.61 16.69 14.85
C TYR A 476 0.60 17.49 14.33
N ALA A 477 0.36 18.50 13.51
CA ALA A 477 1.39 19.39 12.96
C ALA A 477 2.20 20.11 14.05
N SER A 478 1.51 20.60 15.10
CA SER A 478 2.17 21.32 16.20
C SER A 478 3.04 20.41 17.08
N THR A 479 2.61 19.17 17.32
CA THR A 479 3.33 18.23 18.20
C THR A 479 4.49 17.54 17.49
N ARG A 480 4.40 17.37 16.15
CA ARG A 480 5.32 16.59 15.31
C ARG A 480 5.48 15.13 15.77
N ALA A 481 4.52 14.63 16.55
CA ALA A 481 4.61 13.29 17.12
C ALA A 481 4.46 12.17 16.08
N LEU A 482 3.96 12.45 14.86
CA LEU A 482 3.96 11.53 13.70
C LEU A 482 4.95 12.00 12.60
N GLY A 483 6.01 12.71 12.97
CA GLY A 483 6.91 13.35 12.00
C GLY A 483 6.36 14.70 11.52
N ASN A 484 6.83 15.18 10.36
CA ASN A 484 6.46 16.48 9.84
C ASN A 484 5.14 16.37 9.06
N ILE A 485 4.02 16.55 9.76
CA ILE A 485 2.69 16.54 9.13
C ILE A 485 2.24 17.97 8.81
N PRO A 486 1.84 18.28 7.56
CA PRO A 486 1.27 19.57 7.20
C PRO A 486 -0.21 19.62 7.60
N ALA A 487 -0.63 20.66 8.30
CA ALA A 487 -2.04 20.98 8.46
C ALA A 487 -2.41 22.02 7.39
N PRO A 488 -3.26 21.69 6.40
CA PRO A 488 -3.56 22.62 5.33
C PRO A 488 -4.29 23.87 5.85
N GLU A 489 -3.90 25.04 5.36
CA GLU A 489 -4.59 26.31 5.59
C GLU A 489 -5.40 26.72 4.35
N GLY A 490 -6.73 26.74 4.46
CA GLY A 490 -7.59 27.11 3.33
C GLY A 490 -7.53 26.10 2.18
N VAL A 491 -7.08 26.55 1.00
CA VAL A 491 -6.98 25.77 -0.26
C VAL A 491 -5.60 25.13 -0.47
N GLN A 492 -4.73 25.24 0.53
CA GLN A 492 -3.39 24.68 0.47
C GLN A 492 -3.44 23.15 0.26
N PHE A 493 -2.60 22.63 -0.64
CA PHE A 493 -2.45 21.20 -0.93
C PHE A 493 -3.64 20.48 -1.59
N GLU A 494 -4.63 21.21 -2.14
CA GLU A 494 -5.77 20.60 -2.86
C GLU A 494 -5.37 19.60 -3.95
N LEU A 495 -4.31 19.87 -4.72
CA LEU A 495 -3.83 18.95 -5.77
C LEU A 495 -3.32 17.63 -5.18
N TRP A 496 -2.68 17.70 -4.01
CA TRP A 496 -2.21 16.52 -3.30
C TRP A 496 -3.38 15.73 -2.70
N ASP A 497 -4.31 16.39 -2.03
CA ASP A 497 -5.44 15.70 -1.40
C ASP A 497 -6.36 15.04 -2.44
N GLU A 498 -6.52 15.67 -3.62
CA GLU A 498 -7.20 15.04 -4.77
C GLU A 498 -6.47 13.79 -5.26
N PHE A 499 -5.13 13.85 -5.40
CA PHE A 499 -4.33 12.70 -5.77
C PHE A 499 -4.55 11.53 -4.81
N VAL A 500 -4.38 11.75 -3.50
CA VAL A 500 -4.50 10.67 -2.52
C VAL A 500 -5.91 10.10 -2.49
N SER A 501 -6.94 10.95 -2.56
CA SER A 501 -8.32 10.48 -2.57
C SER A 501 -8.61 9.57 -3.76
N ARG A 502 -8.15 9.94 -4.96
CA ARG A 502 -8.41 9.13 -6.16
C ARG A 502 -7.58 7.85 -6.18
N SER A 503 -6.31 7.92 -5.79
CA SER A 503 -5.46 6.73 -5.69
C SER A 503 -5.94 5.76 -4.61
N TYR A 504 -6.52 6.25 -3.52
CA TYR A 504 -7.18 5.39 -2.53
C TYR A 504 -8.36 4.62 -3.15
N GLU A 505 -9.27 5.30 -3.86
CA GLU A 505 -10.41 4.63 -4.49
C GLU A 505 -9.95 3.59 -5.52
N GLN A 506 -8.97 3.93 -6.36
CA GLN A 506 -8.41 3.01 -7.33
C GLN A 506 -7.72 1.81 -6.66
N HIS A 507 -6.96 2.03 -5.59
CA HIS A 507 -6.33 0.97 -4.82
C HIS A 507 -7.39 0.01 -4.25
N MET A 508 -8.48 0.55 -3.69
CA MET A 508 -9.57 -0.26 -3.15
C MET A 508 -10.38 -0.99 -4.24
N ASP A 509 -10.54 -0.39 -5.43
CA ASP A 509 -11.15 -1.05 -6.60
C ASP A 509 -10.30 -2.23 -7.09
N LEU A 510 -8.99 -2.03 -7.19
CA LEU A 510 -8.05 -3.10 -7.56
C LEU A 510 -8.04 -4.22 -6.52
N ALA A 511 -8.04 -3.89 -5.22
CA ALA A 511 -8.11 -4.88 -4.15
C ALA A 511 -9.37 -5.76 -4.25
N ARG A 512 -10.52 -5.15 -4.58
CA ARG A 512 -11.76 -5.88 -4.86
C ARG A 512 -11.65 -6.75 -6.11
N ALA A 513 -11.14 -6.20 -7.21
CA ALA A 513 -11.04 -6.90 -8.49
C ALA A 513 -10.07 -8.09 -8.44
N GLN A 514 -8.96 -7.96 -7.71
CA GLN A 514 -7.94 -8.98 -7.54
C GLN A 514 -8.23 -9.96 -6.40
N ARG A 515 -9.33 -9.74 -5.65
CA ARG A 515 -9.73 -10.54 -4.49
C ARG A 515 -8.61 -10.63 -3.44
N GLU A 516 -8.06 -9.48 -3.04
CA GLU A 516 -7.00 -9.34 -2.01
C GLU A 516 -7.54 -9.62 -0.59
N TYR A 517 -8.03 -10.84 -0.41
CA TYR A 517 -8.66 -11.37 0.79
C TYR A 517 -8.09 -12.76 1.09
N GLY A 518 -8.27 -13.21 2.33
CA GLY A 518 -7.79 -14.50 2.82
C GLY A 518 -6.94 -14.32 4.07
N PHE A 519 -6.80 -15.39 4.86
CA PHE A 519 -6.16 -15.35 6.17
C PHE A 519 -4.68 -14.91 6.14
N PHE A 520 -3.97 -15.11 5.03
CA PHE A 520 -2.63 -14.57 4.80
C PHE A 520 -2.58 -13.31 3.95
N ASN A 521 -3.66 -12.92 3.28
CA ASN A 521 -3.57 -11.94 2.19
C ASN A 521 -4.22 -10.59 2.56
N TYR A 522 -5.25 -10.63 3.42
CA TYR A 522 -6.06 -9.46 3.70
C TYR A 522 -5.28 -8.40 4.48
N GLY A 523 -4.99 -7.30 3.80
CA GLY A 523 -4.19 -6.17 4.31
C GLY A 523 -3.01 -5.82 3.39
N ASP A 524 -2.61 -6.73 2.50
CA ASP A 524 -1.60 -6.48 1.46
C ASP A 524 -2.23 -6.21 0.10
N TRP A 525 -1.39 -5.94 -0.90
CA TRP A 525 -1.77 -5.73 -2.30
C TRP A 525 -0.98 -6.62 -3.24
N PHE A 526 -1.53 -6.92 -4.42
CA PHE A 526 -0.97 -7.88 -5.36
C PHE A 526 -0.67 -7.27 -6.75
N GLY A 527 0.33 -7.83 -7.43
CA GLY A 527 0.37 -7.79 -8.90
C GLY A 527 1.22 -6.70 -9.54
N GLU A 528 2.07 -5.97 -8.81
CA GLU A 528 2.98 -4.96 -9.42
C GLU A 528 3.93 -5.58 -10.47
N ARG A 529 4.46 -6.79 -10.25
CA ARG A 529 5.13 -7.63 -11.27
C ARG A 529 4.27 -8.81 -11.70
N LYS A 530 2.95 -8.61 -11.68
CA LYS A 530 1.89 -9.59 -12.00
C LYS A 530 1.77 -10.78 -11.07
N ARG A 531 2.80 -11.16 -10.29
CA ARG A 531 2.85 -12.44 -9.55
C ARG A 531 3.17 -12.31 -8.07
N ASN A 532 3.64 -11.15 -7.62
CA ASN A 532 4.08 -10.94 -6.25
C ASN A 532 3.02 -10.26 -5.41
N TRP A 533 3.07 -10.55 -4.12
CA TRP A 533 2.50 -9.71 -3.09
C TRP A 533 3.43 -8.53 -2.79
N GLY A 534 2.85 -7.45 -2.30
CA GLY A 534 3.51 -6.16 -2.12
C GLY A 534 4.36 -6.07 -0.87
N ASN A 535 4.02 -6.82 0.18
CA ASN A 535 4.70 -6.85 1.47
C ASN A 535 5.00 -5.44 2.02
N ASN A 536 3.99 -4.56 1.95
CA ASN A 536 4.06 -3.16 2.37
C ASN A 536 5.21 -2.35 1.72
N GLU A 537 5.57 -2.62 0.45
CA GLU A 537 6.63 -1.89 -0.27
C GLU A 537 6.44 -0.35 -0.18
N TYR A 538 7.46 0.38 0.27
CA TYR A 538 7.44 1.82 0.56
C TYR A 538 6.50 2.25 1.71
N ASP A 539 6.15 1.35 2.62
CA ASP A 539 5.36 1.63 3.83
C ASP A 539 4.01 2.32 3.57
N LEU A 540 3.15 1.66 2.79
CA LEU A 540 1.81 2.14 2.48
C LEU A 540 0.99 2.43 3.75
N ALA A 541 1.22 1.67 4.82
CA ALA A 541 0.62 1.92 6.13
C ALA A 541 0.99 3.30 6.69
N HIS A 542 2.28 3.64 6.75
CA HIS A 542 2.74 4.98 7.17
C HIS A 542 2.10 6.09 6.33
N CYS A 543 2.10 5.92 5.00
CA CYS A 543 1.54 6.89 4.05
C CYS A 543 0.09 7.26 4.39
N PHE A 544 -0.77 6.26 4.62
CA PHE A 544 -2.18 6.49 4.93
C PHE A 544 -2.43 6.93 6.36
N PHE A 545 -1.60 6.56 7.34
CA PHE A 545 -1.69 7.14 8.69
C PHE A 545 -1.37 8.65 8.68
N GLN A 546 -0.35 9.08 7.93
CA GLN A 546 -0.06 10.51 7.77
C GLN A 546 -1.22 11.24 7.08
N GLN A 547 -1.81 10.67 6.02
CA GLN A 547 -2.97 11.31 5.36
C GLN A 547 -4.22 11.31 6.27
N PHE A 548 -4.44 10.27 7.07
CA PHE A 548 -5.48 10.27 8.10
C PHE A 548 -5.30 11.41 9.10
N ALA A 549 -4.08 11.60 9.64
CA ALA A 549 -3.79 12.68 10.57
C ALA A 549 -4.03 14.08 9.97
N ARG A 550 -3.88 14.24 8.65
CA ARG A 550 -4.18 15.49 7.93
C ARG A 550 -5.66 15.74 7.69
N THR A 551 -6.43 14.71 7.37
CA THR A 551 -7.78 14.84 6.81
C THR A 551 -8.88 14.45 7.79
N GLY A 552 -8.55 13.63 8.80
CA GLY A 552 -9.52 12.94 9.65
C GLY A 552 -10.28 11.83 8.93
N ASN A 553 -9.93 11.48 7.69
CA ASN A 553 -10.62 10.44 6.93
C ASN A 553 -10.29 9.04 7.50
N THR A 554 -11.26 8.44 8.16
CA THR A 554 -11.18 7.16 8.89
C THR A 554 -10.96 5.96 7.97
N ASP A 555 -11.24 6.07 6.68
CA ASP A 555 -10.98 5.00 5.72
C ASP A 555 -9.48 4.80 5.46
N TYR A 556 -8.70 5.88 5.42
CA TYR A 556 -7.24 5.80 5.36
C TYR A 556 -6.66 5.11 6.60
N PHE A 557 -7.18 5.46 7.78
CA PHE A 557 -6.78 4.80 9.03
C PHE A 557 -7.07 3.29 9.01
N ARG A 558 -8.24 2.88 8.49
CA ARG A 558 -8.62 1.46 8.42
C ARG A 558 -7.76 0.68 7.44
N LEU A 559 -7.45 1.24 6.28
CA LEU A 559 -6.51 0.62 5.34
C LEU A 559 -5.13 0.49 5.96
N ALA A 560 -4.59 1.57 6.54
CA ALA A 560 -3.28 1.59 7.16
C ALA A 560 -3.15 0.59 8.31
N LEU A 561 -4.15 0.50 9.20
CA LEU A 561 -4.13 -0.44 10.32
C LEU A 561 -4.18 -1.90 9.85
N ARG A 562 -4.91 -2.19 8.77
CA ARG A 562 -4.93 -3.52 8.16
C ARG A 562 -3.58 -3.87 7.55
N ALA A 563 -2.98 -2.97 6.78
CA ALA A 563 -1.66 -3.16 6.18
C ALA A 563 -0.56 -3.38 7.24
N ALA A 564 -0.55 -2.56 8.31
CA ALA A 564 0.40 -2.72 9.42
C ALA A 564 0.24 -4.06 10.15
N ARG A 565 -1.00 -4.53 10.35
CA ARG A 565 -1.28 -5.83 10.98
C ARG A 565 -0.87 -6.99 10.08
N HIS A 566 -1.12 -6.89 8.78
CA HIS A 566 -0.68 -7.88 7.79
C HIS A 566 0.84 -7.99 7.81
N GLN A 567 1.56 -6.87 7.68
CA GLN A 567 3.03 -6.87 7.72
C GLN A 567 3.55 -7.52 9.01
N ALA A 568 2.99 -7.12 10.16
CA ALA A 568 3.39 -7.63 11.46
C ALA A 568 3.15 -9.13 11.67
N ASP A 569 2.20 -9.73 10.95
CA ASP A 569 1.86 -11.15 11.06
C ASP A 569 2.55 -12.01 9.98
N VAL A 570 2.51 -11.57 8.72
CA VAL A 570 2.81 -12.40 7.55
C VAL A 570 4.17 -12.09 6.95
N ASP A 571 4.56 -10.82 6.91
CA ASP A 571 5.75 -10.38 6.16
C ASP A 571 7.00 -10.26 7.06
N ILE A 572 6.86 -10.37 8.38
CA ILE A 572 7.98 -10.39 9.33
C ILE A 572 8.36 -11.85 9.67
N VAL A 573 9.66 -12.14 9.69
CA VAL A 573 10.18 -13.47 10.03
C VAL A 573 10.15 -13.69 11.54
N HIS A 574 9.18 -14.45 12.06
CA HIS A 574 9.08 -14.71 13.51
C HIS A 574 9.88 -15.94 13.99
N ALA A 575 10.24 -16.85 13.07
CA ALA A 575 11.04 -18.04 13.35
C ALA A 575 11.78 -18.50 12.08
N TYR A 576 13.06 -18.83 12.22
CA TYR A 576 13.89 -19.37 11.14
C TYR A 576 15.11 -20.09 11.76
N PRO A 577 15.67 -21.14 11.13
CA PRO A 577 16.82 -21.86 11.70
C PRO A 577 18.06 -20.98 11.91
N ASP A 578 18.27 -19.95 11.09
CA ASP A 578 19.31 -18.94 11.30
C ASP A 578 18.74 -17.72 12.03
N PRO A 579 19.13 -17.47 13.29
CA PRO A 579 18.59 -16.37 14.08
C PRO A 579 18.86 -14.98 13.51
N ARG A 580 19.79 -14.83 12.55
CA ARG A 580 20.08 -13.54 11.88
C ARG A 580 18.92 -13.00 11.07
N TYR A 581 17.93 -13.82 10.72
CA TYR A 581 16.75 -13.40 9.97
C TYR A 581 15.56 -13.03 10.87
N LEU A 582 15.64 -13.31 12.18
CA LEU A 582 14.50 -13.08 13.07
C LEU A 582 14.20 -11.59 13.17
N GLY A 583 12.96 -11.22 12.84
CA GLY A 583 12.49 -9.84 12.75
C GLY A 583 12.67 -9.20 11.38
N ALA A 584 13.35 -9.86 10.44
CA ALA A 584 13.56 -9.30 9.11
C ALA A 584 12.23 -9.20 8.33
N ASN A 585 12.15 -8.20 7.46
CA ASN A 585 10.99 -7.96 6.60
C ASN A 585 11.20 -8.62 5.24
N HIS A 586 10.28 -9.48 4.84
CA HIS A 586 10.26 -10.04 3.50
C HIS A 586 10.04 -8.94 2.47
N GLN A 587 10.93 -8.84 1.49
CA GLN A 587 10.63 -8.02 0.32
C GLN A 587 9.46 -8.63 -0.46
N HIS A 588 8.78 -7.78 -1.23
CA HIS A 588 7.68 -8.15 -2.11
C HIS A 588 7.98 -9.46 -2.88
N SER A 589 7.17 -10.50 -2.72
CA SER A 589 7.54 -11.85 -3.16
C SER A 589 6.34 -12.75 -3.44
N ILE A 590 6.64 -13.95 -3.95
CA ILE A 590 5.64 -14.99 -4.18
C ILE A 590 5.10 -15.52 -2.84
N GLY A 591 3.77 -15.51 -2.65
CA GLY A 591 3.16 -16.02 -1.42
C GLY A 591 3.67 -15.36 -0.13
N HIS A 592 3.99 -14.06 -0.21
CA HIS A 592 4.56 -13.21 0.85
C HIS A 592 5.97 -13.57 1.36
N THR A 593 6.41 -14.83 1.26
CA THR A 593 7.66 -15.29 1.87
C THR A 593 8.50 -16.18 0.93
N GLY A 594 8.24 -16.06 -0.38
CA GLY A 594 8.87 -16.87 -1.42
C GLY A 594 10.03 -16.16 -2.11
N VAL A 595 10.42 -16.69 -3.27
CA VAL A 595 11.45 -16.09 -4.11
C VAL A 595 10.96 -14.74 -4.63
N TRP A 596 11.88 -13.78 -4.64
CA TRP A 596 11.72 -12.57 -5.42
C TRP A 596 12.16 -12.79 -6.86
N GLU A 597 11.34 -12.37 -7.82
CA GLU A 597 11.70 -12.44 -9.24
C GLU A 597 11.54 -11.06 -9.91
N GLY A 598 12.60 -10.63 -10.60
CA GLY A 598 12.57 -9.43 -11.42
C GLY A 598 11.70 -9.58 -12.68
N PRO A 599 11.25 -8.47 -13.30
CA PRO A 599 10.28 -8.47 -14.40
C PRO A 599 10.74 -9.20 -15.67
N ASN A 600 12.03 -9.49 -15.83
CA ASN A 600 12.65 -10.03 -17.04
C ASN A 600 13.34 -11.41 -16.87
N ARG A 601 13.20 -12.10 -15.72
CA ARG A 601 13.89 -13.39 -15.48
C ARG A 601 12.89 -14.56 -15.48
N PRO A 602 12.90 -15.46 -16.48
CA PRO A 602 11.72 -16.29 -16.77
C PRO A 602 11.82 -17.74 -16.27
N LYS A 603 10.72 -18.24 -15.68
CA LYS A 603 10.02 -19.54 -15.93
C LYS A 603 9.62 -20.32 -14.66
N GLN A 604 10.17 -20.07 -13.46
CA GLN A 604 9.97 -20.97 -12.30
C GLN A 604 10.03 -20.23 -10.94
N ALA A 605 9.19 -19.22 -10.71
CA ALA A 605 9.08 -18.60 -9.37
C ALA A 605 8.58 -19.63 -8.37
N THR A 606 9.07 -19.61 -7.13
CA THR A 606 8.68 -20.58 -6.10
C THR A 606 8.43 -19.96 -4.75
N TRP A 607 7.54 -20.57 -3.98
CA TRP A 607 7.40 -20.26 -2.56
C TRP A 607 8.50 -20.92 -1.72
N SER A 608 8.95 -22.11 -2.12
CA SER A 608 10.10 -22.81 -1.51
C SER A 608 11.42 -22.13 -1.89
N HIS A 609 12.18 -21.69 -0.88
CA HIS A 609 13.50 -21.06 -0.95
C HIS A 609 14.05 -20.74 0.45
N ALA A 610 15.36 -20.93 0.65
CA ALA A 610 16.07 -20.52 1.86
C ALA A 610 16.20 -19.00 1.93
N TYR A 611 15.92 -18.37 3.08
CA TYR A 611 16.07 -16.92 3.20
C TYR A 611 17.53 -16.49 3.00
N ASP A 612 17.72 -15.43 2.22
CA ASP A 612 19.01 -14.91 1.77
C ASP A 612 19.05 -13.37 1.87
N GLU A 613 19.95 -12.71 1.14
CA GLU A 613 20.06 -11.23 1.11
C GLU A 613 18.75 -10.53 0.74
N HIS A 614 17.82 -11.22 0.07
CA HIS A 614 16.50 -10.72 -0.27
C HIS A 614 15.51 -10.70 0.90
N THR A 615 15.90 -11.24 2.06
CA THR A 615 15.11 -11.21 3.30
C THR A 615 15.84 -10.49 4.43
N ASP A 616 17.18 -10.54 4.48
CA ASP A 616 17.94 -10.03 5.64
C ASP A 616 18.02 -8.50 5.78
N GLY A 617 17.24 -7.69 5.05
CA GLY A 617 17.23 -6.23 5.20
C GLY A 617 18.41 -5.49 4.57
N THR A 618 19.46 -6.17 4.10
CA THR A 618 20.48 -5.55 3.22
C THR A 618 19.91 -5.22 1.82
N ASN A 619 18.81 -5.87 1.44
CA ASN A 619 18.03 -5.63 0.21
C ASN A 619 17.45 -4.20 0.08
N GLY A 620 17.35 -3.42 1.15
CA GLY A 620 16.68 -2.13 1.13
C GLY A 620 15.15 -2.19 1.03
N HIS A 621 14.52 -3.25 1.53
CA HIS A 621 13.07 -3.43 1.55
C HIS A 621 12.62 -3.65 2.99
N THR A 622 12.74 -2.60 3.80
CA THR A 622 12.52 -2.65 5.25
C THR A 622 11.87 -1.37 5.73
N TRP A 623 10.71 -1.49 6.38
CA TRP A 623 9.90 -0.37 6.83
C TRP A 623 9.32 -0.62 8.22
N ALA A 624 9.45 0.36 9.10
CA ALA A 624 9.02 0.26 10.50
C ALA A 624 8.00 1.34 10.88
N ASP A 625 7.87 2.42 10.11
CA ASP A 625 7.09 3.59 10.50
C ASP A 625 5.59 3.26 10.57
N GLY A 626 5.03 2.52 9.60
CA GLY A 626 3.61 2.18 9.58
C GLY A 626 3.16 1.29 10.74
N MET A 627 3.98 0.30 11.13
CA MET A 627 3.72 -0.52 12.31
C MET A 627 3.91 0.27 13.62
N ALA A 628 4.90 1.15 13.68
CA ALA A 628 5.11 2.05 14.81
C ALA A 628 3.96 3.05 14.98
N ASP A 629 3.43 3.60 13.88
CA ASP A 629 2.30 4.51 13.86
C ASP A 629 1.02 3.80 14.30
N ALA A 630 0.79 2.57 13.83
CA ALA A 630 -0.32 1.74 14.29
C ALA A 630 -0.27 1.53 15.81
N TRP A 631 0.91 1.23 16.37
CA TRP A 631 1.09 1.18 17.83
C TRP A 631 0.80 2.52 18.50
N CYS A 632 1.35 3.61 17.99
CA CYS A 632 1.20 4.93 18.59
C CYS A 632 -0.26 5.39 18.60
N LEU A 633 -1.00 5.16 17.50
CA LEU A 633 -2.38 5.58 17.31
C LEU A 633 -3.41 4.67 17.99
N THR A 634 -3.12 3.37 18.16
CA THR A 634 -4.13 2.38 18.60
C THR A 634 -3.75 1.61 19.86
N GLY A 635 -2.46 1.55 20.19
CA GLY A 635 -1.93 0.69 21.24
C GLY A 635 -2.09 -0.80 20.93
N ASP A 636 -2.12 -1.22 19.64
CA ASP A 636 -2.14 -2.63 19.23
C ASP A 636 -0.77 -3.28 19.49
N PRO A 637 -0.67 -4.21 20.45
CA PRO A 637 0.61 -4.78 20.85
C PRO A 637 1.28 -5.62 19.76
N ARG A 638 0.51 -6.23 18.83
CA ARG A 638 1.07 -7.15 17.84
C ARG A 638 2.01 -6.44 16.86
N VAL A 639 1.61 -5.26 16.40
CA VAL A 639 2.43 -4.43 15.51
C VAL A 639 3.68 -3.90 16.22
N ALA A 640 3.57 -3.57 17.52
CA ALA A 640 4.71 -3.14 18.32
C ALA A 640 5.76 -4.25 18.51
N GLU A 641 5.32 -5.50 18.71
CA GLU A 641 6.21 -6.66 18.81
C GLU A 641 7.03 -6.87 17.54
N ALA A 642 6.35 -6.91 16.40
CA ALA A 642 6.98 -7.12 15.10
C ALA A 642 7.92 -5.96 14.74
N THR A 643 7.53 -4.72 15.07
CA THR A 643 8.40 -3.54 14.91
C THR A 643 9.67 -3.69 15.74
N LEU A 644 9.58 -4.06 17.02
CA LEU A 644 10.75 -4.24 17.88
C LEU A 644 11.62 -5.43 17.45
N GLU A 645 11.04 -6.52 16.94
CA GLU A 645 11.79 -7.63 16.32
C GLU A 645 12.63 -7.10 15.15
N LEU A 646 12.02 -6.31 14.26
CA LEU A 646 12.73 -5.69 13.14
C LEU A 646 13.85 -4.75 13.59
N GLY A 647 13.64 -4.02 14.69
CA GLY A 647 14.69 -3.17 15.24
C GLY A 647 15.89 -3.93 15.78
N GLU A 648 15.67 -5.06 16.47
CA GLU A 648 16.77 -5.92 16.91
C GLU A 648 17.51 -6.55 15.72
N HIS A 649 16.77 -6.98 14.68
CA HIS A 649 17.35 -7.45 13.42
C HIS A 649 18.32 -6.43 12.80
N LEU A 650 17.82 -5.22 12.53
CA LEU A 650 18.60 -4.16 11.90
C LEU A 650 19.80 -3.74 12.75
N THR A 651 19.63 -3.68 14.08
CA THR A 651 20.66 -3.21 14.99
C THR A 651 21.80 -4.20 15.14
N TRP A 652 21.49 -5.50 15.23
CA TRP A 652 22.47 -6.52 15.62
C TRP A 652 22.93 -7.40 14.48
N ALA A 653 22.07 -7.71 13.50
CA ALA A 653 22.45 -8.48 12.32
C ALA A 653 22.98 -7.57 11.19
N ILE A 654 22.35 -6.42 10.96
CA ILE A 654 22.57 -5.62 9.73
C ILE A 654 23.58 -4.51 9.91
N ALA A 655 23.40 -3.60 10.87
CA ALA A 655 24.34 -2.50 11.06
C ALA A 655 25.81 -2.95 11.25
N PRO A 656 26.11 -4.05 11.99
CA PRO A 656 27.48 -4.54 12.12
C PRO A 656 28.04 -5.18 10.85
N SER A 657 27.20 -5.71 9.97
CA SER A 657 27.60 -6.35 8.71
C SER A 657 27.60 -5.40 7.50
N PHE A 658 26.99 -4.21 7.63
CA PHE A 658 26.97 -3.19 6.59
C PHE A 658 28.36 -2.56 6.39
N LYS A 659 29.13 -3.03 5.39
CA LYS A 659 30.51 -2.58 5.11
C LYS A 659 30.68 -1.73 3.86
N SER A 660 29.68 -1.70 2.99
CA SER A 660 29.70 -0.96 1.74
C SER A 660 28.30 -0.55 1.33
N LEU A 661 28.16 0.63 0.71
CA LEU A 661 26.89 1.12 0.19
C LEU A 661 26.37 0.30 -1.01
N GLY A 662 27.27 -0.32 -1.79
CA GLY A 662 26.92 -1.04 -3.01
C GLY A 662 26.56 -0.11 -4.16
N THR A 663 25.73 -0.60 -5.08
CA THR A 663 25.24 0.14 -6.27
C THR A 663 23.76 0.54 -6.18
N HIS A 664 23.13 0.26 -5.04
CA HIS A 664 21.73 0.57 -4.75
C HIS A 664 21.67 1.26 -3.38
N GLU A 665 21.90 2.57 -3.38
CA GLU A 665 22.08 3.39 -2.17
C GLU A 665 20.85 3.41 -1.27
N ARG A 666 19.67 3.15 -1.85
CA ARG A 666 18.42 2.98 -1.10
C ARG A 666 18.51 1.91 -0.01
N SER A 667 19.40 0.91 -0.12
CA SER A 667 19.57 -0.10 0.92
C SER A 667 20.00 0.49 2.25
N ALA A 668 20.96 1.42 2.23
CA ALA A 668 21.32 2.20 3.41
C ALA A 668 20.17 3.12 3.82
N GLY A 669 19.55 3.81 2.86
CA GLY A 669 18.45 4.74 3.11
C GLY A 669 17.29 4.11 3.89
N TRP A 670 16.73 2.99 3.41
CA TRP A 670 15.63 2.31 4.08
C TRP A 670 16.02 1.71 5.44
N SER A 671 17.24 1.18 5.57
CA SER A 671 17.73 0.67 6.87
C SER A 671 17.85 1.79 7.91
N ILE A 672 18.43 2.93 7.53
CA ILE A 672 18.54 4.11 8.41
C ILE A 672 17.15 4.62 8.75
N LYS A 673 16.26 4.78 7.77
CA LYS A 673 14.89 5.26 7.99
C LYS A 673 14.10 4.36 8.94
N ALA A 674 14.15 3.04 8.76
CA ALA A 674 13.50 2.10 9.66
C ALA A 674 14.05 2.23 11.10
N LEU A 675 15.37 2.31 11.26
CA LEU A 675 16.01 2.56 12.56
C LEU A 675 15.61 3.92 13.18
N MET A 676 15.39 4.96 12.37
CA MET A 676 14.90 6.25 12.84
C MET A 676 13.42 6.19 13.25
N GLY A 677 12.58 5.44 12.53
CA GLY A 677 11.21 5.13 12.95
C GLY A 677 11.17 4.41 14.31
N LEU A 678 12.05 3.43 14.49
CA LEU A 678 12.25 2.72 15.76
C LEU A 678 12.75 3.63 16.87
N TYR A 679 13.73 4.48 16.60
CA TYR A 679 14.25 5.45 17.56
C TYR A 679 13.19 6.47 17.98
N ARG A 680 12.34 6.93 17.05
CA ARG A 680 11.18 7.76 17.36
C ARG A 680 10.22 7.01 18.28
N LEU A 681 9.86 5.77 17.95
CA LEU A 681 8.98 4.93 18.77
C LEU A 681 9.54 4.77 20.19
N ARG A 682 10.83 4.46 20.26
CA ARG A 682 11.58 4.14 21.47
C ARG A 682 12.98 4.73 21.34
N PRO A 683 13.33 5.80 22.07
CA PRO A 683 14.62 6.50 21.93
C PRO A 683 15.78 5.69 22.56
N ASP A 684 15.96 4.47 22.09
CA ASP A 684 17.02 3.55 22.46
C ASP A 684 18.33 3.97 21.77
N PRO A 685 19.38 4.30 22.54
CA PRO A 685 20.65 4.75 21.96
C PRO A 685 21.32 3.72 21.04
N ASP A 686 21.03 2.42 21.20
CA ASP A 686 21.58 1.40 20.31
C ASP A 686 21.00 1.49 18.89
N TYR A 687 19.71 1.86 18.76
CA TYR A 687 19.09 2.08 17.44
C TYR A 687 19.68 3.29 16.73
N LEU A 688 19.89 4.40 17.46
CA LEU A 688 20.54 5.60 16.93
C LEU A 688 22.00 5.31 16.52
N LYS A 689 22.72 4.53 17.33
CA LYS A 689 24.10 4.12 17.04
C LYS A 689 24.17 3.23 15.80
N ALA A 690 23.26 2.26 15.65
CA ALA A 690 23.18 1.41 14.46
C ALA A 690 22.92 2.23 13.19
N ALA A 691 21.99 3.19 13.25
CA ALA A 691 21.74 4.10 12.13
C ALA A 691 22.99 4.92 11.78
N GLY A 692 23.70 5.42 12.79
CA GLY A 692 24.97 6.13 12.61
C GLY A 692 26.07 5.29 11.97
N GLN A 693 26.13 3.98 12.27
CA GLN A 693 27.09 3.07 11.64
C GLN A 693 26.83 2.95 10.12
N ILE A 694 25.58 2.77 9.71
CA ILE A 694 25.19 2.68 8.31
C ILE A 694 25.39 4.05 7.62
N ALA A 695 24.99 5.14 8.27
CA ALA A 695 25.16 6.50 7.77
C ALA A 695 26.64 6.86 7.55
N ALA A 696 27.53 6.44 8.45
CA ALA A 696 28.96 6.66 8.32
C ALA A 696 29.56 5.92 7.11
N VAL A 697 29.07 4.72 6.78
CA VAL A 697 29.48 4.00 5.56
C VAL A 697 29.05 4.77 4.32
N ALA A 698 27.81 5.25 4.27
CA ALA A 698 27.30 6.05 3.17
C ALA A 698 28.10 7.35 3.01
N ALA A 699 28.29 8.13 4.07
CA ALA A 699 29.05 9.37 4.01
C ALA A 699 30.51 9.15 3.57
N LYS A 700 31.15 8.07 4.02
CA LYS A 700 32.53 7.72 3.63
C LYS A 700 32.64 7.30 2.16
N SER A 701 31.62 6.71 1.58
CA SER A 701 31.62 6.30 0.16
C SER A 701 31.27 7.42 -0.81
N GLN A 702 30.93 8.62 -0.32
CA GLN A 702 30.57 9.76 -1.16
C GLN A 702 31.82 10.38 -1.81
N THR A 703 31.72 10.77 -3.07
CA THR A 703 32.78 11.45 -3.82
C THR A 703 32.52 12.95 -3.85
N LEU A 704 32.99 13.66 -2.82
CA LEU A 704 32.76 15.11 -2.65
C LEU A 704 33.44 15.96 -3.75
N ASP A 705 34.58 15.51 -4.26
CA ASP A 705 35.33 16.13 -5.35
C ASP A 705 34.65 15.95 -6.73
N LEU A 706 33.81 14.92 -6.87
CA LEU A 706 32.98 14.66 -8.05
C LEU A 706 31.55 15.19 -7.86
N GLY A 707 31.44 16.41 -7.35
CA GLY A 707 30.17 17.13 -7.26
C GLY A 707 29.24 16.71 -6.12
N GLY A 708 29.64 15.77 -5.25
CA GLY A 708 28.83 15.31 -4.11
C GLY A 708 27.95 14.08 -4.39
N ALA A 709 28.18 13.39 -5.50
CA ALA A 709 27.50 12.14 -5.86
C ALA A 709 28.19 10.91 -5.20
N TRP A 710 27.67 9.70 -5.44
CA TRP A 710 28.28 8.43 -5.03
C TRP A 710 28.81 7.70 -6.27
N ALA A 711 29.85 8.24 -6.90
CA ALA A 711 30.26 7.78 -8.23
C ALA A 711 30.57 6.27 -8.28
N HIS A 712 29.72 5.50 -8.96
CA HIS A 712 29.95 4.09 -9.27
C HIS A 712 29.41 3.75 -10.67
N LYS A 713 29.81 2.60 -11.22
CA LYS A 713 29.20 2.11 -12.45
C LYS A 713 27.73 1.77 -12.19
N LEU A 714 26.83 2.37 -12.95
CA LEU A 714 25.42 2.09 -12.84
C LEU A 714 25.13 0.63 -13.26
N PRO A 715 24.23 -0.08 -12.55
CA PRO A 715 23.81 -1.42 -12.97
C PRO A 715 23.15 -1.38 -14.37
N PRO A 716 23.21 -2.47 -15.15
CA PRO A 716 22.68 -2.49 -16.54
C PRO A 716 21.20 -2.16 -16.67
N ASP A 717 20.41 -2.44 -15.62
CA ASP A 717 18.99 -2.12 -15.51
C ASP A 717 18.70 -0.64 -15.22
N HIS A 718 19.70 0.13 -14.77
CA HIS A 718 19.61 1.58 -14.55
C HIS A 718 20.28 2.42 -15.65
N ASP A 719 21.31 1.86 -16.28
CA ASP A 719 21.92 2.38 -17.49
C ASP A 719 22.50 1.21 -18.31
N PRO A 720 21.96 0.91 -19.51
CA PRO A 720 22.49 -0.16 -20.37
C PRO A 720 23.96 0.03 -20.76
N LEU A 721 24.45 1.28 -20.76
CA LEU A 721 25.86 1.60 -21.02
C LEU A 721 26.73 1.57 -19.77
N GLN A 722 26.13 1.36 -18.59
CA GLN A 722 26.78 1.30 -17.28
C GLN A 722 27.77 2.45 -17.04
N ARG A 723 27.37 3.68 -17.41
CA ARG A 723 28.18 4.88 -17.13
C ARG A 723 28.34 5.09 -15.63
N VAL A 724 29.31 5.92 -15.27
CA VAL A 724 29.56 6.30 -13.87
C VAL A 724 28.60 7.42 -13.48
N GLY A 725 27.86 7.22 -12.40
CA GLY A 725 26.82 8.14 -11.97
C GLY A 725 25.94 7.53 -10.88
N ASN A 726 24.75 8.09 -10.69
CA ASN A 726 23.77 7.65 -9.70
C ASN A 726 22.34 7.78 -10.24
N CYS A 727 21.40 7.10 -9.59
CA CYS A 727 19.96 7.28 -9.83
C CYS A 727 19.41 8.33 -8.85
N PRO A 728 18.90 9.50 -9.30
CA PRO A 728 18.46 10.57 -8.41
C PRO A 728 17.45 10.13 -7.33
N PHE A 729 16.52 9.23 -7.64
CA PHE A 729 15.53 8.75 -6.66
C PHE A 729 16.14 7.84 -5.58
N LEU A 730 17.15 7.01 -5.92
CA LEU A 730 17.87 6.19 -4.93
C LEU A 730 18.65 7.08 -3.97
N ILE A 731 19.29 8.11 -4.51
CA ILE A 731 19.98 9.14 -3.74
C ILE A 731 18.99 9.91 -2.87
N GLY A 732 17.83 10.30 -3.40
CA GLY A 732 16.76 10.96 -2.65
C GLY A 732 16.32 10.20 -1.41
N ILE A 733 16.12 8.87 -1.52
CA ILE A 733 15.82 7.98 -0.39
C ILE A 733 16.96 8.00 0.65
N LEU A 734 18.21 7.82 0.21
CA LEU A 734 19.36 7.86 1.10
C LEU A 734 19.46 9.20 1.83
N LEU A 735 19.38 10.32 1.11
CA LEU A 735 19.51 11.66 1.69
C LEU A 735 18.37 11.99 2.63
N THR A 736 17.15 11.53 2.36
CA THR A 736 16.01 11.70 3.26
C THR A 736 16.27 10.99 4.59
N ALA A 737 16.75 9.75 4.55
CA ALA A 737 17.10 9.02 5.76
C ALA A 737 18.30 9.64 6.52
N LEU A 738 19.29 10.14 5.79
CA LEU A 738 20.41 10.89 6.37
C LEU A 738 19.96 12.21 7.00
N ALA A 739 18.97 12.90 6.42
CA ALA A 739 18.37 14.09 7.00
C ALA A 739 17.67 13.77 8.32
N GLU A 740 16.85 12.71 8.37
CA GLU A 740 16.22 12.25 9.62
C GLU A 740 17.27 11.93 10.70
N TYR A 741 18.35 11.22 10.34
CA TYR A 741 19.45 10.94 11.26
C TYR A 741 20.17 12.22 11.72
N GLN A 742 20.43 13.15 10.81
CA GLN A 742 21.12 14.41 11.11
C GLN A 742 20.28 15.31 12.04
N GLU A 743 18.96 15.34 11.87
CA GLU A 743 18.04 16.07 12.76
C GLU A 743 18.11 15.55 14.21
N GLN A 744 18.31 14.25 14.40
CA GLN A 744 18.38 13.63 15.73
C GLN A 744 19.78 13.65 16.34
N SER A 745 20.82 13.41 15.54
CA SER A 745 22.20 13.25 16.02
C SER A 745 22.99 14.56 16.08
N GLY A 746 22.65 15.54 15.23
CA GLY A 746 23.48 16.72 15.02
C GLY A 746 24.81 16.44 14.31
N ASP A 747 24.99 15.29 13.64
CA ASP A 747 26.26 14.93 13.02
C ASP A 747 26.62 15.87 11.84
N GLU A 748 27.66 16.68 12.04
CA GLU A 748 28.18 17.64 11.07
C GLU A 748 28.77 17.00 9.81
N ALA A 749 29.27 15.76 9.89
CA ALA A 749 29.76 15.03 8.71
C ALA A 749 28.59 14.67 7.78
N ILE A 750 27.45 14.28 8.36
CA ILE A 750 26.23 14.00 7.60
C ILE A 750 25.65 15.29 7.02
N TRP A 751 25.68 16.40 7.77
CA TRP A 751 25.27 17.70 7.23
C TRP A 751 26.05 18.08 5.96
N LYS A 752 27.38 17.97 5.98
CA LYS A 752 28.23 18.21 4.79
C LYS A 752 27.88 17.30 3.62
N SER A 753 27.55 16.04 3.90
CA SER A 753 27.13 15.07 2.88
C SER A 753 25.83 15.50 2.19
N LEU A 754 24.84 15.96 2.96
CA LEU A 754 23.56 16.47 2.46
C LEU A 754 23.75 17.73 1.59
N GLU A 755 24.56 18.70 2.04
CA GLU A 755 24.83 19.93 1.27
C GLU A 755 25.51 19.60 -0.07
N ALA A 756 26.49 18.71 -0.06
CA ALA A 756 27.20 18.32 -1.28
C ALA A 756 26.28 17.61 -2.28
N SER A 757 25.49 16.63 -1.82
CA SER A 757 24.66 15.84 -2.73
C SER A 757 23.44 16.61 -3.25
N THR A 758 22.85 17.50 -2.46
CA THR A 758 21.79 18.40 -2.95
C THR A 758 22.31 19.37 -4.00
N ALA A 759 23.59 19.75 -3.97
CA ALA A 759 24.23 20.49 -5.05
C ALA A 759 24.33 19.68 -6.36
N TRP A 760 24.61 18.38 -6.29
CA TRP A 760 24.55 17.49 -7.46
C TRP A 760 23.13 17.33 -8.00
N LEU A 761 22.13 17.11 -7.13
CA LEU A 761 20.73 17.00 -7.54
C LEU A 761 20.25 18.26 -8.26
N ARG A 762 20.69 19.46 -7.85
CA ARG A 762 20.37 20.72 -8.57
C ARG A 762 20.92 20.75 -9.99
N LYS A 763 22.13 20.21 -10.21
CA LYS A 763 22.71 20.10 -11.56
C LYS A 763 21.95 19.10 -12.43
N ALA A 764 21.42 18.04 -11.81
CA ALA A 764 20.67 16.99 -12.49
C ALA A 764 19.19 17.35 -12.77
N TRP A 765 18.68 18.44 -12.21
CA TRP A 765 17.29 18.85 -12.40
C TRP A 765 17.08 19.52 -13.76
N ASP A 766 16.06 19.10 -14.49
CA ASP A 766 15.67 19.66 -15.78
C ASP A 766 14.53 20.66 -15.59
N ALA A 767 14.85 21.95 -15.66
CA ALA A 767 13.89 23.02 -15.43
C ALA A 767 12.65 22.99 -16.35
N PRO A 768 12.77 22.68 -17.67
CA PRO A 768 11.61 22.58 -18.55
C PRO A 768 10.65 21.44 -18.19
N ARG A 769 11.19 20.28 -17.76
CA ARG A 769 10.37 19.14 -17.32
C ARG A 769 10.02 19.17 -15.84
N ALA A 770 10.56 20.11 -15.07
CA ALA A 770 10.45 20.18 -13.61
C ALA A 770 10.65 18.80 -12.94
N SER A 771 11.68 18.07 -13.36
CA SER A 771 11.95 16.71 -12.89
C SER A 771 13.41 16.30 -13.06
N TRP A 772 13.77 15.17 -12.45
CA TRP A 772 15.08 14.53 -12.61
C TRP A 772 15.03 13.40 -13.65
N PRO A 773 16.14 13.13 -14.36
CA PRO A 773 16.25 11.92 -15.16
C PRO A 773 16.28 10.68 -14.27
N TYR A 774 16.01 9.51 -14.84
CA TYR A 774 16.07 8.24 -14.10
C TYR A 774 17.49 7.93 -13.59
N SER A 775 18.51 8.22 -14.41
CA SER A 775 19.91 8.19 -14.03
C SER A 775 20.70 9.38 -14.60
N ALA A 776 21.73 9.82 -13.88
CA ALA A 776 22.61 10.91 -14.27
C ALA A 776 24.08 10.62 -13.95
N ASP A 777 25.00 11.19 -14.74
CA ASP A 777 26.44 11.10 -14.50
C ASP A 777 26.92 12.02 -13.34
N THR A 778 28.21 12.00 -13.05
CA THR A 778 28.83 12.80 -11.98
C THR A 778 28.70 14.32 -12.17
N GLU A 779 28.44 14.78 -13.40
CA GLU A 779 28.19 16.18 -13.71
C GLU A 779 26.70 16.55 -13.65
N GLY A 780 25.82 15.57 -13.41
CA GLY A 780 24.37 15.72 -13.41
C GLY A 780 23.74 15.60 -14.79
N ARG A 781 24.48 15.16 -15.81
CA ARG A 781 23.92 15.02 -17.16
C ARG A 781 23.14 13.71 -17.26
N PRO A 782 21.94 13.72 -17.87
CA PRO A 782 21.13 12.51 -18.04
C PRO A 782 21.90 11.39 -18.75
N THR A 783 21.94 10.21 -18.12
CA THR A 783 22.45 9.00 -18.76
C THR A 783 21.32 8.22 -19.41
N SER A 784 20.14 8.17 -18.80
CA SER A 784 18.94 7.61 -19.42
C SER A 784 18.15 8.70 -20.17
N PRO A 785 17.26 8.32 -21.10
CA PRO A 785 16.15 9.19 -21.50
C PRO A 785 15.39 9.66 -20.25
N PHE A 786 14.84 10.87 -20.30
CA PHE A 786 13.90 11.31 -19.26
C PHE A 786 12.70 10.38 -19.30
N TYR A 787 12.52 9.64 -18.22
CA TYR A 787 11.25 9.01 -17.89
C TYR A 787 10.54 9.97 -16.93
N PRO A 788 9.65 10.85 -17.43
CA PRO A 788 8.86 11.69 -16.55
C PRO A 788 7.83 10.77 -15.89
N ALA A 789 8.15 10.19 -14.74
CA ALA A 789 7.17 9.38 -14.03
C ALA A 789 7.48 9.43 -12.52
N HIS A 790 6.52 9.94 -11.74
CA HIS A 790 6.23 9.71 -10.30
C HIS A 790 7.34 9.68 -9.22
N LEU A 791 8.63 9.80 -9.55
CA LEU A 791 9.74 9.62 -8.61
C LEU A 791 10.24 10.91 -7.95
N ASN A 792 9.80 12.08 -8.43
CA ASN A 792 10.12 13.39 -7.86
C ASN A 792 9.86 13.43 -6.32
N PRO A 793 8.73 12.92 -5.77
CA PRO A 793 8.49 12.81 -4.33
C PRO A 793 9.60 12.14 -3.52
N LEU A 794 10.31 11.18 -4.11
CA LEU A 794 11.43 10.49 -3.45
C LEU A 794 12.70 11.36 -3.38
N VAL A 795 12.80 12.40 -4.21
CA VAL A 795 13.98 13.28 -4.32
C VAL A 795 13.81 14.57 -3.52
N VAL A 796 12.63 15.19 -3.62
CA VAL A 796 12.42 16.57 -3.18
C VAL A 796 12.51 16.77 -1.68
N ASN A 797 12.26 15.75 -0.86
CA ASN A 797 12.28 15.88 0.60
C ASN A 797 13.66 16.32 1.13
N ALA A 798 14.72 15.65 0.68
CA ALA A 798 16.09 15.98 1.08
C ALA A 798 16.50 17.40 0.65
N ILE A 799 16.05 17.83 -0.53
CA ILE A 799 16.30 19.19 -1.03
C ILE A 799 15.54 20.20 -0.18
N ALA A 800 14.26 19.93 0.13
CA ALA A 800 13.45 20.76 0.99
C ALA A 800 14.06 20.89 2.39
N TYR A 801 14.64 19.81 2.94
CA TYR A 801 15.35 19.84 4.21
C TYR A 801 16.52 20.82 4.21
N VAL A 802 17.44 20.67 3.24
CA VAL A 802 18.61 21.54 3.12
C VAL A 802 18.16 22.99 2.84
N ALA A 803 17.20 23.19 1.95
CA ALA A 803 16.68 24.51 1.60
C ALA A 803 16.03 25.23 2.79
N GLU A 804 15.22 24.52 3.59
CA GLU A 804 14.59 25.06 4.80
C GLU A 804 15.66 25.51 5.81
N LYS A 805 16.65 24.66 6.07
CA LYS A 805 17.68 24.92 7.09
C LYS A 805 18.73 25.95 6.64
N ALA A 806 19.11 25.96 5.37
CA ALA A 806 20.08 26.90 4.79
C ALA A 806 19.45 28.21 4.28
N GLY A 807 18.11 28.28 4.16
CA GLY A 807 17.41 29.47 3.65
C GLY A 807 17.48 29.63 2.12
N HIS A 808 17.68 28.54 1.37
CA HIS A 808 17.82 28.60 -0.09
C HIS A 808 16.47 28.64 -0.80
N ARG A 809 15.97 29.85 -1.09
CA ARG A 809 14.67 30.00 -1.75
C ARG A 809 14.58 29.35 -3.13
N ALA A 810 15.61 29.49 -3.97
CA ALA A 810 15.59 28.89 -5.31
C ALA A 810 15.42 27.36 -5.28
N ASP A 811 16.04 26.69 -4.29
CA ASP A 811 15.93 25.25 -4.11
C ASP A 811 14.51 24.87 -3.64
N MET A 812 13.88 25.68 -2.78
CA MET A 812 12.50 25.47 -2.35
C MET A 812 11.47 25.75 -3.47
N ASP A 813 11.71 26.76 -4.31
CA ASP A 813 10.89 27.06 -5.49
C ASP A 813 10.99 25.91 -6.51
N MET A 814 12.17 25.31 -6.66
CA MET A 814 12.39 24.11 -7.47
C MET A 814 11.59 22.91 -6.92
N VAL A 815 11.59 22.70 -5.61
CA VAL A 815 10.76 21.67 -4.95
C VAL A 815 9.27 21.90 -5.25
N LEU A 816 8.77 23.13 -5.07
CA LEU A 816 7.38 23.47 -5.37
C LEU A 816 7.04 23.21 -6.84
N LYS A 817 7.88 23.65 -7.79
CA LYS A 817 7.65 23.45 -9.22
C LYS A 817 7.60 21.95 -9.58
N SER A 818 8.50 21.14 -9.00
CA SER A 818 8.50 19.68 -9.19
C SER A 818 7.24 19.02 -8.62
N MET A 819 6.75 19.45 -7.45
CA MET A 819 5.50 18.93 -6.88
C MET A 819 4.25 19.36 -7.66
N VAL A 820 4.22 20.59 -8.19
CA VAL A 820 3.14 21.03 -9.10
C VAL A 820 3.17 20.18 -10.37
N ARG A 821 4.36 19.87 -10.91
CA ARG A 821 4.50 18.96 -12.05
C ARG A 821 3.88 17.61 -11.76
N ASP A 822 4.17 17.03 -10.60
CA ASP A 822 3.61 15.72 -10.26
C ASP A 822 2.11 15.84 -10.10
N PHE A 823 1.62 16.60 -9.12
CA PHE A 823 0.22 16.51 -8.72
C PHE A 823 -0.77 17.22 -9.66
N ALA A 824 -0.32 18.13 -10.55
CA ALA A 824 -1.19 18.75 -11.54
C ALA A 824 -1.29 17.95 -12.87
N PHE A 825 -0.28 17.15 -13.22
CA PHE A 825 -0.20 16.46 -14.51
C PHE A 825 -0.12 14.93 -14.43
N ILE A 826 0.04 14.39 -13.20
CA ILE A 826 0.20 12.98 -12.78
C ILE A 826 0.12 11.96 -13.93
N ASP A 827 1.26 11.50 -14.45
CA ASP A 827 1.23 10.56 -15.57
C ASP A 827 0.71 9.14 -15.19
N ARG A 828 0.55 8.81 -13.89
CA ARG A 828 -0.08 7.57 -13.39
C ARG A 828 -0.71 7.74 -12.01
N GLU A 829 -1.97 7.34 -11.87
CA GLU A 829 -2.51 7.05 -10.54
C GLU A 829 -1.96 5.69 -10.09
N GLY A 830 -1.19 5.71 -9.01
CA GLY A 830 -0.50 4.53 -8.50
C GLY A 830 -1.41 3.65 -7.64
N PHE A 831 -1.11 2.36 -7.59
CA PHE A 831 -1.62 1.42 -6.59
C PHE A 831 -0.44 0.75 -5.90
N GLY A 832 -0.61 0.33 -4.64
CA GLY A 832 0.42 -0.39 -3.91
C GLY A 832 1.73 0.40 -3.86
N LYS A 833 2.80 -0.15 -4.43
CA LYS A 833 4.12 0.49 -4.52
C LYS A 833 4.12 1.86 -5.19
N GLU A 834 3.52 2.00 -6.38
CA GLU A 834 3.55 3.27 -7.15
C GLU A 834 2.85 4.39 -6.36
N LEU A 835 1.86 4.04 -5.52
CA LEU A 835 1.20 4.95 -4.61
C LEU A 835 2.10 5.30 -3.41
N ALA A 836 2.60 4.27 -2.73
CA ALA A 836 3.44 4.44 -1.54
C ALA A 836 4.71 5.25 -1.82
N GLU A 837 5.36 5.07 -2.99
CA GLU A 837 6.55 5.86 -3.34
C GLU A 837 6.27 7.35 -3.48
N GLN A 838 5.08 7.72 -3.97
CA GLN A 838 4.67 9.11 -4.12
C GLN A 838 4.23 9.72 -2.79
N MET A 839 3.86 8.87 -1.82
CA MET A 839 3.33 9.34 -0.55
C MET A 839 4.34 9.38 0.57
N ASN A 840 5.30 8.45 0.66
CA ASN A 840 6.08 8.22 1.88
C ASN A 840 6.80 9.48 2.42
N PHE A 841 7.43 10.28 1.55
CA PHE A 841 8.16 11.49 1.97
C PHE A 841 7.40 12.80 1.70
N THR A 842 6.22 12.72 1.09
CA THR A 842 5.50 13.91 0.62
C THR A 842 4.95 14.74 1.78
N PRO A 843 4.27 14.17 2.80
CA PRO A 843 3.83 14.95 3.96
C PRO A 843 4.96 15.75 4.60
N ASP A 844 6.12 15.12 4.82
CA ASP A 844 7.29 15.81 5.35
C ASP A 844 7.73 16.98 4.45
N THR A 845 7.77 16.77 3.12
CA THR A 845 8.11 17.82 2.14
C THR A 845 7.13 18.99 2.22
N LEU A 846 5.84 18.70 2.23
CA LEU A 846 4.76 19.68 2.30
C LEU A 846 4.81 20.50 3.59
N ALA A 847 5.10 19.86 4.73
CA ALA A 847 5.25 20.54 6.01
C ALA A 847 6.47 21.49 6.03
N ARG A 848 7.60 21.10 5.42
CA ARG A 848 8.78 21.97 5.26
C ARG A 848 8.48 23.16 4.35
N MET A 849 7.81 22.92 3.22
CA MET A 849 7.38 23.97 2.31
C MET A 849 6.44 24.96 3.01
N ALA A 850 5.41 24.48 3.71
CA ALA A 850 4.47 25.32 4.44
C ALA A 850 5.20 26.25 5.43
N ARG A 851 6.11 25.71 6.25
CA ARG A 851 6.88 26.52 7.22
C ARG A 851 7.80 27.51 6.54
N PHE A 852 8.47 27.09 5.47
CA PHE A 852 9.37 27.97 4.72
C PHE A 852 8.62 29.15 4.10
N TYR A 853 7.52 28.89 3.40
CA TYR A 853 6.74 29.95 2.77
C TYR A 853 5.98 30.80 3.79
N ALA A 854 5.41 30.22 4.85
CA ALA A 854 4.77 31.02 5.91
C ALA A 854 5.72 32.07 6.52
N LYS A 855 7.03 31.75 6.58
CA LYS A 855 8.06 32.68 7.04
C LYS A 855 8.53 33.66 5.97
N ASN A 856 8.70 33.22 4.73
CA ASN A 856 9.42 33.99 3.69
C ASN A 856 8.50 34.60 2.61
N ASP A 857 7.25 34.14 2.49
CA ASP A 857 6.25 34.57 1.52
C ASP A 857 4.82 34.18 2.00
N PRO A 858 4.27 34.90 2.99
CA PRO A 858 3.00 34.57 3.62
C PRO A 858 1.80 34.69 2.67
N ASP A 859 1.92 35.43 1.56
CA ASP A 859 0.86 35.56 0.56
C ASP A 859 0.79 34.32 -0.34
N ALA A 860 1.94 33.72 -0.66
CA ALA A 860 1.99 32.48 -1.45
C ALA A 860 1.72 31.21 -0.61
N ALA A 861 1.97 31.24 0.70
CA ALA A 861 1.88 30.06 1.56
C ALA A 861 0.50 29.35 1.52
N PRO A 862 -0.65 30.03 1.58
CA PRO A 862 -1.97 29.39 1.51
C PRO A 862 -2.31 28.82 0.13
N LEU A 863 -1.54 29.18 -0.90
CA LEU A 863 -1.78 28.80 -2.29
C LEU A 863 -0.90 27.64 -2.77
N LEU A 864 0.03 27.15 -1.94
CA LEU A 864 0.92 26.04 -2.27
C LEU A 864 0.11 24.81 -2.72
N LEU A 865 0.35 24.35 -3.95
CA LEU A 865 -0.35 23.21 -4.56
C LEU A 865 -1.89 23.34 -4.54
N SER A 866 -2.41 24.58 -4.53
CA SER A 866 -3.84 24.83 -4.70
C SER A 866 -4.25 24.72 -6.17
N LYS A 867 -5.54 24.44 -6.43
CA LYS A 867 -6.06 24.46 -7.81
C LYS A 867 -6.23 25.88 -8.36
N ALA A 868 -6.35 26.86 -7.47
CA ALA A 868 -6.54 28.27 -7.80
C ALA A 868 -5.26 28.96 -8.30
N GLU A 869 -4.09 28.52 -7.82
CA GLU A 869 -2.79 29.06 -8.25
C GLU A 869 -2.28 28.33 -9.50
N THR A 870 -2.35 28.99 -10.65
CA THR A 870 -2.04 28.36 -11.94
C THR A 870 -0.68 28.74 -12.53
N ARG A 871 0.03 29.72 -11.97
CA ARG A 871 1.22 30.31 -12.61
C ARG A 871 2.29 29.26 -12.93
N LEU A 872 2.62 28.40 -11.96
CA LEU A 872 3.63 27.34 -12.13
C LEU A 872 3.15 26.24 -13.06
N ARG A 873 1.88 25.84 -12.97
CA ARG A 873 1.25 24.89 -13.91
C ARG A 873 1.36 25.42 -15.34
N ASP A 874 1.00 26.67 -15.54
CA ASP A 874 1.00 27.31 -16.85
C ASP A 874 2.44 27.50 -17.37
N GLU A 875 3.41 27.73 -16.49
CA GLU A 875 4.83 27.72 -16.82
C GLU A 875 5.30 26.35 -17.32
N ILE A 876 4.97 25.29 -16.59
CA ILE A 876 5.29 23.91 -16.99
C ILE A 876 4.67 23.58 -18.37
N ILE A 877 3.41 23.95 -18.60
CA ILE A 877 2.72 23.74 -19.90
C ILE A 877 3.45 24.45 -21.04
N ARG A 878 3.94 25.67 -20.83
CA ARG A 878 4.69 26.42 -21.85
C ARG A 878 6.05 25.79 -22.12
N ASP A 879 6.64 25.14 -21.13
CA ASP A 879 7.93 24.47 -21.26
C ASP A 879 7.81 23.07 -21.94
N PHE A 880 6.59 22.57 -22.16
CA PHE A 880 6.39 21.35 -22.94
C PHE A 880 7.07 21.48 -24.31
N PRO A 881 7.83 20.46 -24.75
CA PRO A 881 8.56 20.54 -26.00
C PRO A 881 7.58 20.63 -27.19
N SER A 882 7.83 21.57 -28.09
CA SER A 882 7.25 21.56 -29.44
C SER A 882 7.78 20.34 -30.18
N SER A 883 6.91 19.60 -30.86
CA SER A 883 7.35 18.34 -31.50
C SER A 883 7.87 18.59 -32.92
N GLY A 884 8.80 17.76 -33.39
CA GLY A 884 8.96 17.40 -34.82
C GLY A 884 8.69 15.90 -35.04
N ASP A 885 8.42 15.17 -33.96
CA ASP A 885 8.41 13.72 -33.86
C ASP A 885 7.07 13.26 -33.28
N LEU A 886 6.04 13.25 -34.11
CA LEU A 886 4.70 12.77 -33.73
C LEU A 886 4.44 11.41 -34.35
N TRP A 887 4.07 10.46 -33.50
CA TRP A 887 3.68 9.13 -33.92
C TRP A 887 2.15 9.02 -33.92
N GLN A 888 1.55 8.74 -35.07
CA GLN A 888 0.13 8.48 -35.18
C GLN A 888 -0.15 6.98 -35.00
N ARG A 889 -1.01 6.60 -34.05
CA ARG A 889 -1.40 5.19 -33.76
C ARG A 889 -2.75 4.85 -34.38
N GLY A 890 -2.97 3.63 -34.87
CA GLY A 890 -4.28 3.22 -35.44
C GLY A 890 -5.49 3.59 -34.56
N PRO A 891 -6.71 3.66 -35.14
CA PRO A 891 -7.26 2.58 -35.96
C PRO A 891 -7.57 2.96 -37.42
N ARG A 892 -7.30 2.00 -38.32
CA ARG A 892 -7.87 1.74 -39.66
C ARG A 892 -7.75 2.81 -40.75
N ASP A 893 -7.67 4.10 -40.44
CA ASP A 893 -7.55 5.16 -41.45
C ASP A 893 -7.08 6.51 -40.88
N GLN A 894 -5.77 6.72 -40.86
CA GLN A 894 -5.18 8.01 -40.48
C GLN A 894 -4.87 8.85 -41.70
N SER A 895 -4.83 10.17 -41.52
CA SER A 895 -4.44 11.09 -42.58
C SER A 895 -3.47 12.16 -42.08
N ALA A 896 -2.58 12.58 -42.96
CA ALA A 896 -1.70 13.72 -42.77
C ALA A 896 -1.52 14.43 -44.11
N ALA A 897 -1.01 15.65 -44.08
CA ALA A 897 -0.61 16.36 -45.28
C ALA A 897 0.79 16.93 -45.12
N ILE A 898 1.52 16.96 -46.23
CA ILE A 898 2.80 17.65 -46.34
C ILE A 898 2.69 18.76 -47.39
N SER A 899 3.38 19.88 -47.15
CA SER A 899 3.56 20.96 -48.13
C SER A 899 5.05 21.11 -48.41
N LEU A 900 5.42 21.19 -49.69
CA LEU A 900 6.81 21.38 -50.10
C LEU A 900 7.28 22.80 -49.76
N THR A 901 8.50 22.94 -49.26
CA THR A 901 9.16 24.26 -49.08
C THR A 901 10.16 24.58 -50.19
N THR A 902 10.52 23.58 -50.99
CA THR A 902 11.38 23.66 -52.19
C THR A 902 10.79 22.80 -53.32
N ASP A 903 11.33 22.91 -54.53
CA ASP A 903 10.77 22.20 -55.72
C ASP A 903 10.93 20.65 -55.68
N ALA A 904 11.68 20.13 -54.71
CA ALA A 904 11.77 18.71 -54.44
C ALA A 904 11.98 18.45 -52.95
N ALA A 905 11.39 17.38 -52.44
CA ALA A 905 11.65 16.86 -51.10
C ALA A 905 11.70 15.33 -51.10
N ARG A 906 12.41 14.77 -50.13
CA ARG A 906 12.54 13.31 -49.93
C ARG A 906 12.10 12.91 -48.52
N PRO A 907 10.83 13.13 -48.14
CA PRO A 907 10.37 12.71 -46.83
C PRO A 907 10.34 11.18 -46.73
N THR A 908 10.54 10.68 -45.52
CA THR A 908 10.45 9.27 -45.17
C THR A 908 9.23 9.06 -44.27
N VAL A 909 8.37 8.14 -44.66
CA VAL A 909 7.25 7.66 -43.84
C VAL A 909 7.72 6.40 -43.11
N ILE A 910 7.81 6.49 -41.79
CA ILE A 910 8.28 5.43 -40.90
C ILE A 910 7.08 4.74 -40.26
N ARG A 911 7.07 3.41 -40.27
CA ARG A 911 6.05 2.58 -39.66
C ARG A 911 6.67 1.50 -38.78
N LYS A 912 6.17 1.34 -37.56
CA LYS A 912 6.60 0.26 -36.65
C LYS A 912 5.41 -0.46 -36.00
N PRO A 913 5.58 -1.75 -35.64
CA PRO A 913 4.70 -2.40 -34.68
C PRO A 913 4.72 -1.67 -33.33
N TYR A 914 3.56 -1.56 -32.68
CA TYR A 914 3.37 -0.80 -31.46
C TYR A 914 2.24 -1.40 -30.60
N GLY A 915 2.47 -1.45 -29.29
CA GLY A 915 1.55 -2.08 -28.32
C GLY A 915 1.57 -3.62 -28.34
N SER A 916 0.80 -4.23 -27.45
CA SER A 916 0.70 -5.68 -27.26
C SER A 916 -0.63 -6.28 -27.72
N ALA A 917 -1.50 -5.49 -28.36
CA ALA A 917 -2.78 -5.95 -28.87
C ALA A 917 -2.61 -6.96 -30.01
N ARG A 918 -3.63 -7.80 -30.24
CA ARG A 918 -3.68 -8.63 -31.45
C ARG A 918 -3.96 -7.75 -32.66
N THR A 919 -3.20 -7.96 -33.72
CA THR A 919 -3.43 -7.29 -35.01
C THR A 919 -4.84 -7.59 -35.53
N ASP A 920 -5.58 -6.52 -35.86
CA ASP A 920 -6.97 -6.55 -36.31
C ASP A 920 -7.16 -6.37 -37.82
N ALA A 921 -6.06 -6.15 -38.57
CA ALA A 921 -6.06 -6.03 -40.01
C ALA A 921 -5.29 -7.18 -40.67
N GLN A 922 -5.70 -7.58 -41.88
CA GLN A 922 -4.96 -8.56 -42.69
C GLN A 922 -3.83 -7.91 -43.51
N LYS A 923 -4.02 -6.65 -43.90
CA LYS A 923 -3.12 -5.85 -44.75
C LYS A 923 -3.15 -4.39 -44.29
N SER A 924 -2.06 -3.68 -44.56
CA SER A 924 -1.92 -2.26 -44.30
C SER A 924 -1.54 -1.53 -45.60
N HIS A 925 -2.02 -0.30 -45.76
CA HIS A 925 -1.89 0.49 -46.98
C HIS A 925 -1.40 1.91 -46.66
N LEU A 926 -0.45 2.40 -47.46
CA LEU A 926 -0.08 3.81 -47.53
C LEU A 926 -0.41 4.34 -48.92
N THR A 927 -1.24 5.36 -49.00
CA THR A 927 -1.58 6.07 -50.24
C THR A 927 -1.15 7.53 -50.11
N VAL A 928 -0.45 8.06 -51.11
CA VAL A 928 -0.09 9.47 -51.20
C VAL A 928 -0.72 10.07 -52.45
N SER A 929 -1.46 11.15 -52.30
CA SER A 929 -2.15 11.84 -53.39
C SER A 929 -1.78 13.32 -53.42
N ASN A 930 -1.68 13.90 -54.60
CA ASN A 930 -1.47 15.35 -54.75
C ASN A 930 -2.76 16.16 -54.44
N ALA A 931 -2.69 17.49 -54.50
CA ALA A 931 -3.82 18.37 -54.23
C ALA A 931 -5.05 18.11 -55.13
N SER A 932 -4.86 17.63 -56.36
CA SER A 932 -5.94 17.22 -57.29
C SER A 932 -6.54 15.84 -57.01
N GLY A 933 -6.07 15.14 -55.98
CA GLY A 933 -6.55 13.81 -55.60
C GLY A 933 -5.94 12.66 -56.41
N VAL A 934 -4.95 12.93 -57.27
CA VAL A 934 -4.24 11.90 -58.04
C VAL A 934 -3.25 11.20 -57.13
N THR A 935 -3.36 9.87 -57.02
CA THR A 935 -2.39 9.02 -56.30
C THR A 935 -1.04 9.05 -57.00
N VAL A 936 -0.02 9.52 -56.29
CA VAL A 936 1.38 9.59 -56.75
C VAL A 936 2.25 8.48 -56.15
N PHE A 937 1.81 7.86 -55.06
CA PHE A 937 2.46 6.70 -54.45
C PHE A 937 1.41 5.82 -53.75
N GLU A 938 1.53 4.51 -53.88
CA GLU A 938 0.72 3.55 -53.13
C GLU A 938 1.55 2.32 -52.79
N ARG A 939 1.42 1.82 -51.57
CA ARG A 939 2.08 0.59 -51.12
C ARG A 939 1.21 -0.19 -50.14
N GLU A 940 1.05 -1.48 -50.43
CA GLU A 940 0.47 -2.48 -49.53
C GLU A 940 1.61 -3.25 -48.82
N PHE A 941 1.43 -3.59 -47.55
CA PHE A 941 2.39 -4.35 -46.76
C PHE A 941 1.71 -5.08 -45.58
N SER A 942 2.48 -5.92 -44.88
CA SER A 942 1.99 -6.65 -43.72
C SER A 942 1.87 -5.72 -42.49
N PRO A 943 0.79 -5.82 -41.68
CA PRO A 943 0.67 -5.07 -40.43
C PRO A 943 1.71 -5.43 -39.35
N ASN A 944 2.57 -6.43 -39.57
CA ASN A 944 3.64 -6.77 -38.63
C ASN A 944 5.01 -6.24 -39.07
N GLU A 945 5.10 -5.62 -40.25
CA GLU A 945 6.36 -5.17 -40.83
C GLU A 945 6.85 -3.84 -40.23
N LYS A 946 8.15 -3.70 -39.99
CA LYS A 946 8.78 -2.42 -39.69
C LYS A 946 9.33 -1.83 -40.99
N LEU A 947 8.92 -0.61 -41.33
CA LEU A 947 9.21 0.00 -42.62
C LEU A 947 9.73 1.43 -42.47
N ASP A 948 10.73 1.76 -43.29
CA ASP A 948 11.13 3.12 -43.60
C ASP A 948 10.87 3.34 -45.10
N ILE A 949 9.90 4.19 -45.44
CA ILE A 949 9.40 4.37 -46.81
C ILE A 949 9.83 5.76 -47.30
N PRO A 950 10.95 5.88 -48.04
CA PRO A 950 11.29 7.14 -48.69
C PRO A 950 10.29 7.45 -49.79
N LEU A 951 9.78 8.68 -49.82
CA LEU A 951 8.90 9.19 -50.86
C LEU A 951 9.70 10.18 -51.71
N GLU A 952 9.82 9.91 -53.01
CA GLU A 952 10.34 10.88 -53.96
C GLU A 952 9.19 11.74 -54.49
N ILE A 953 9.12 12.98 -54.02
CA ILE A 953 8.04 13.90 -54.38
C ILE A 953 8.65 15.17 -54.97
N SER A 954 8.23 15.50 -56.20
CA SER A 954 8.62 16.72 -56.91
C SER A 954 7.40 17.60 -57.18
N GLY A 955 7.60 18.92 -57.15
CA GLY A 955 6.55 19.93 -57.30
C GLY A 955 7.13 21.33 -57.26
N LYS A 956 6.31 22.33 -56.95
CA LYS A 956 6.77 23.67 -56.57
C LYS A 956 6.67 23.85 -55.07
N ALA A 957 7.47 24.76 -54.50
CA ALA A 957 7.24 25.22 -53.14
C ALA A 957 5.77 25.66 -52.95
N GLY A 958 5.11 25.15 -51.92
CA GLY A 958 3.68 25.31 -51.63
C GLY A 958 2.80 24.13 -52.04
N ASP A 959 3.24 23.26 -52.95
CA ASP A 959 2.45 22.11 -53.38
C ASP A 959 2.14 21.17 -52.21
N VAL A 960 0.90 20.69 -52.14
CA VAL A 960 0.38 19.87 -51.03
C VAL A 960 0.15 18.42 -51.47
N PHE A 961 0.57 17.49 -50.62
CA PHE A 961 0.35 16.05 -50.78
C PHE A 961 -0.35 15.50 -49.54
N ARG A 962 -1.38 14.69 -49.73
CA ARG A 962 -2.13 14.00 -48.68
C ARG A 962 -1.64 12.57 -48.54
N LEU A 963 -1.35 12.16 -47.31
CA LEU A 963 -0.95 10.81 -46.95
C LEU A 963 -2.11 10.16 -46.21
N ARG A 964 -2.58 9.01 -46.69
CA ARG A 964 -3.59 8.17 -46.04
C ARG A 964 -2.93 6.87 -45.61
N MET A 965 -2.98 6.58 -44.32
CA MET A 965 -2.36 5.41 -43.68
C MET A 965 -3.45 4.52 -43.10
N GLN A 966 -3.78 3.44 -43.80
CA GLN A 966 -4.75 2.44 -43.36
C GLN A 966 -4.00 1.27 -42.72
N ASP A 967 -4.07 1.13 -41.41
CA ASP A 967 -3.28 0.15 -40.66
C ASP A 967 -4.06 -0.44 -39.49
N SER A 968 -3.53 -1.53 -38.93
CA SER A 968 -4.01 -2.11 -37.68
C SER A 968 -3.81 -1.17 -36.49
N ILE A 969 -4.57 -1.38 -35.42
CA ILE A 969 -4.37 -0.74 -34.11
C ILE A 969 -2.96 -0.96 -33.50
N THR A 970 -2.22 -1.92 -34.04
CA THR A 970 -0.84 -2.24 -33.68
C THR A 970 0.21 -1.49 -34.52
N GLY A 971 -0.20 -0.61 -35.44
CA GLY A 971 0.71 0.22 -36.23
C GLY A 971 0.89 1.63 -35.66
N ALA A 972 2.13 2.11 -35.62
CA ALA A 972 2.46 3.51 -35.33
C ALA A 972 3.29 4.13 -36.48
N TRP A 973 2.91 5.35 -36.88
CA TRP A 973 3.40 6.04 -38.08
C TRP A 973 4.06 7.37 -37.76
N ARG A 974 5.17 7.70 -38.40
CA ARG A 974 5.84 9.01 -38.32
C ARG A 974 6.24 9.48 -39.71
N ILE A 975 6.12 10.78 -39.97
CA ILE A 975 6.63 11.43 -41.18
C ILE A 975 7.87 12.24 -40.78
N ALA A 976 8.99 12.04 -41.47
CA ALA A 976 10.24 12.73 -41.20
C ALA A 976 10.88 13.20 -42.51
N GLY A 977 11.61 14.31 -42.49
CA GLY A 977 12.37 14.77 -43.64
C GLY A 977 12.46 16.29 -43.69
N ASP A 978 13.48 16.75 -44.40
CA ASP A 978 13.72 18.17 -44.61
C ASP A 978 12.88 18.70 -45.79
N ASN A 979 12.80 20.02 -45.88
CA ASN A 979 12.12 20.76 -46.95
C ASN A 979 10.61 20.50 -47.07
N ILE A 980 9.97 19.99 -46.01
CA ILE A 980 8.52 19.86 -45.93
C ILE A 980 7.96 20.54 -44.68
N ARG A 981 6.72 21.01 -44.78
CA ARG A 981 5.86 21.28 -43.64
C ARG A 981 4.90 20.11 -43.46
N THR A 982 4.58 19.73 -42.23
CA THR A 982 3.66 18.62 -41.95
C THR A 982 2.49 19.04 -41.06
N VAL A 983 1.28 18.64 -41.42
CA VAL A 983 0.09 18.73 -40.56
C VAL A 983 -0.58 17.36 -40.43
N LEU A 984 -1.07 17.06 -39.23
CA LEU A 984 -1.85 15.87 -38.90
C LEU A 984 -3.34 16.18 -39.03
N ASP A 985 -4.11 15.25 -39.58
CA ASP A 985 -5.55 15.40 -39.78
C ASP A 985 -6.33 14.87 -38.57
N ALA A 986 -7.06 15.75 -37.88
CA ALA A 986 -7.80 15.41 -36.67
C ALA A 986 -9.27 15.03 -36.93
N ARG A 987 -9.77 15.04 -38.18
CA ARG A 987 -11.19 14.78 -38.50
C ARG A 987 -11.72 13.42 -38.04
N SER A 988 -10.85 12.41 -37.97
CA SER A 988 -11.22 11.05 -37.56
C SER A 988 -10.93 10.76 -36.09
N LYS A 989 -10.76 11.81 -35.26
CA LYS A 989 -10.10 11.76 -33.94
C LYS A 989 -8.64 11.36 -34.13
N LEU A 990 -7.72 12.27 -33.84
CA LEU A 990 -6.30 12.02 -33.97
C LEU A 990 -5.81 11.10 -32.84
N HIS A 991 -5.27 9.95 -33.19
CA HIS A 991 -4.68 9.01 -32.24
C HIS A 991 -3.15 9.18 -32.25
N LEU A 992 -2.58 9.57 -31.12
CA LEU A 992 -1.15 9.79 -30.97
C LEU A 992 -0.53 8.74 -30.04
N ALA A 993 0.54 8.11 -30.50
CA ALA A 993 1.26 7.07 -29.79
C ALA A 993 2.33 7.69 -28.86
N GLY A 994 2.32 7.31 -27.58
CA GLY A 994 3.35 7.68 -26.61
C GLY A 994 3.60 9.18 -26.55
N ILE A 995 2.52 9.97 -26.43
CA ILE A 995 2.59 11.43 -26.58
C ILE A 995 3.49 12.07 -25.52
N GLY A 996 3.56 11.50 -24.30
CA GLY A 996 4.27 12.11 -23.18
C GLY A 996 3.65 13.48 -22.89
N GLN A 997 4.45 14.55 -22.95
CA GLN A 997 3.99 15.94 -22.86
C GLN A 997 4.47 16.71 -24.09
N ARG A 998 3.56 17.29 -24.89
CA ARG A 998 3.89 17.96 -26.16
C ARG A 998 3.02 19.17 -26.43
N ARG A 999 3.56 20.14 -27.17
CA ARG A 999 2.79 21.22 -27.81
C ARG A 999 2.66 20.96 -29.31
N LEU A 1000 1.46 21.19 -29.81
CA LEU A 1000 1.07 21.21 -31.21
C LEU A 1000 0.52 22.58 -31.56
N SER A 1001 0.53 22.96 -32.83
CA SER A 1001 0.03 24.27 -33.29
C SER A 1001 -1.16 24.12 -34.22
N PHE A 1002 -2.10 25.05 -34.14
CA PHE A 1002 -3.28 25.10 -34.99
C PHE A 1002 -3.70 26.55 -35.26
N PHE A 1003 -4.47 26.78 -36.31
CA PHE A 1003 -4.92 28.12 -36.66
C PHE A 1003 -6.34 28.39 -36.18
N VAL A 1004 -6.57 29.58 -35.65
CA VAL A 1004 -7.90 30.07 -35.26
C VAL A 1004 -8.35 31.13 -36.28
N PRO A 1005 -9.32 30.83 -37.15
CA PRO A 1005 -9.82 31.79 -38.15
C PRO A 1005 -10.44 33.05 -37.53
N ALA A 1006 -10.48 34.14 -38.31
CA ALA A 1006 -11.23 35.34 -37.94
C ALA A 1006 -12.71 35.01 -37.68
N GLY A 1007 -13.29 35.55 -36.60
CA GLY A 1007 -14.70 35.34 -36.25
C GLY A 1007 -15.03 33.99 -35.60
N THR A 1008 -14.04 33.15 -35.24
CA THR A 1008 -14.28 31.94 -34.45
C THR A 1008 -14.96 32.29 -33.12
N SER A 1009 -16.13 31.70 -32.87
CA SER A 1009 -16.93 31.93 -31.66
C SER A 1009 -16.59 30.97 -30.52
N SER A 1010 -16.07 29.78 -30.84
CA SER A 1010 -15.64 28.78 -29.86
C SER A 1010 -14.65 27.79 -30.46
N ILE A 1011 -13.67 27.40 -29.67
CA ILE A 1011 -12.78 26.26 -29.90
C ILE A 1011 -13.25 25.16 -28.93
N SER A 1012 -13.38 23.93 -29.40
CA SER A 1012 -13.74 22.79 -28.55
C SER A 1012 -12.73 21.66 -28.75
N VAL A 1013 -12.18 21.11 -27.67
CA VAL A 1013 -11.21 20.01 -27.70
C VAL A 1013 -11.70 18.88 -26.81
N SER A 1014 -11.81 17.68 -27.36
CA SER A 1014 -12.06 16.46 -26.58
C SER A 1014 -10.81 15.58 -26.59
N VAL A 1015 -10.40 15.10 -25.42
CA VAL A 1015 -9.30 14.15 -25.30
C VAL A 1015 -9.70 12.89 -24.53
N SER A 1016 -9.02 11.79 -24.81
CA SER A 1016 -9.19 10.52 -24.09
C SER A 1016 -7.86 9.77 -24.03
N GLY A 1017 -7.42 9.39 -22.84
CA GLY A 1017 -6.25 8.54 -22.65
C GLY A 1017 -6.60 7.06 -22.84
N ILE A 1018 -5.68 6.30 -23.44
CA ILE A 1018 -5.89 4.87 -23.76
C ILE A 1018 -5.35 3.95 -22.65
N HIS A 1019 -4.30 4.39 -21.95
CA HIS A 1019 -3.61 3.62 -20.92
C HIS A 1019 -4.04 4.07 -19.52
N GLN A 1020 -3.84 3.20 -18.53
CA GLN A 1020 -4.05 3.55 -17.12
C GLN A 1020 -3.21 4.78 -16.74
N GLY A 1021 -3.85 5.80 -16.16
CA GLY A 1021 -3.21 7.06 -15.75
C GLY A 1021 -3.95 8.31 -16.24
N GLU A 1022 -3.39 9.48 -15.98
CA GLU A 1022 -3.98 10.74 -16.45
C GLU A 1022 -3.70 11.01 -17.93
N TYR A 1023 -4.53 11.87 -18.46
CA TYR A 1023 -4.37 12.55 -19.73
C TYR A 1023 -4.99 13.93 -19.65
N GLY A 1024 -4.70 14.79 -20.62
CA GLY A 1024 -5.38 16.05 -20.71
C GLY A 1024 -4.91 16.93 -21.85
N CYS A 1025 -5.46 18.13 -21.89
CA CYS A 1025 -5.10 19.15 -22.85
C CYS A 1025 -5.20 20.57 -22.28
N ALA A 1026 -4.47 21.50 -22.89
CA ALA A 1026 -4.58 22.92 -22.59
C ALA A 1026 -4.44 23.78 -23.85
N LEU A 1027 -5.22 24.86 -23.93
CA LEU A 1027 -5.17 25.83 -25.01
C LEU A 1027 -4.26 27.01 -24.64
N ILE A 1028 -3.32 27.34 -25.52
CA ILE A 1028 -2.37 28.43 -25.35
C ILE A 1028 -2.62 29.47 -26.46
N SER A 1029 -2.92 30.70 -26.07
CA SER A 1029 -3.16 31.80 -27.00
C SER A 1029 -1.87 32.38 -27.59
N PRO A 1030 -1.94 33.19 -28.66
CA PRO A 1030 -0.76 33.75 -29.32
C PRO A 1030 0.14 34.63 -28.44
N ASP A 1031 -0.39 35.16 -27.33
CA ASP A 1031 0.36 35.90 -26.31
C ASP A 1031 1.05 34.98 -25.28
N GLY A 1032 1.02 33.66 -25.51
CA GLY A 1032 1.63 32.65 -24.67
C GLY A 1032 0.85 32.28 -23.42
N ARG A 1033 -0.37 32.79 -23.21
CA ARG A 1033 -1.15 32.49 -21.99
C ARG A 1033 -1.96 31.21 -22.14
N VAL A 1034 -2.01 30.40 -21.08
CA VAL A 1034 -2.93 29.25 -20.98
C VAL A 1034 -4.34 29.79 -20.75
N ARG A 1035 -5.28 29.47 -21.64
CA ARG A 1035 -6.65 30.01 -21.63
C ARG A 1035 -7.68 29.02 -21.13
N ALA A 1036 -7.42 27.74 -21.32
CA ALA A 1036 -8.30 26.67 -20.91
C ALA A 1036 -7.44 25.43 -20.61
N PHE A 1037 -7.82 24.67 -19.58
CA PHE A 1037 -7.12 23.48 -19.12
C PHE A 1037 -8.15 22.38 -18.82
N LEU A 1038 -7.88 21.17 -19.30
CA LEU A 1038 -8.68 19.98 -19.07
C LEU A 1038 -7.78 18.85 -18.62
N ARG A 1039 -8.22 18.12 -17.60
CA ARG A 1039 -7.57 16.93 -17.08
C ARG A 1039 -8.60 15.83 -16.89
N GLY A 1040 -8.22 14.60 -17.20
CA GLY A 1040 -9.02 13.40 -16.97
C GLY A 1040 -8.13 12.18 -16.78
N SER A 1041 -8.73 11.06 -16.40
CA SER A 1041 -8.00 9.82 -16.13
C SER A 1041 -8.67 8.60 -16.70
N ASN A 1042 -7.86 7.57 -16.92
CA ASN A 1042 -8.30 6.27 -17.33
C ASN A 1042 -7.89 5.23 -16.27
N ALA A 1043 -8.87 4.47 -15.77
CA ALA A 1043 -8.69 3.43 -14.76
C ALA A 1043 -8.08 2.12 -15.31
N GLY A 1044 -7.56 2.11 -16.54
CA GLY A 1044 -6.92 0.94 -17.16
C GLY A 1044 -7.84 0.12 -18.06
N ALA A 1045 -8.98 0.68 -18.50
CA ALA A 1045 -9.70 0.12 -19.63
C ALA A 1045 -9.01 0.57 -20.93
N ASP A 1046 -8.64 -0.39 -21.79
CA ASP A 1046 -8.25 -0.07 -23.16
C ASP A 1046 -9.53 0.00 -24.03
N PRO A 1047 -10.03 1.19 -24.38
CA PRO A 1047 -11.22 1.32 -25.22
C PRO A 1047 -11.00 0.75 -26.63
N MET A 1048 -9.75 0.55 -27.05
CA MET A 1048 -9.43 -0.06 -28.35
C MET A 1048 -9.59 -1.59 -28.35
N ILE A 1049 -9.63 -2.24 -27.18
CA ILE A 1049 -9.75 -3.70 -27.04
C ILE A 1049 -11.06 -4.10 -26.32
N GLY A 1050 -11.93 -3.14 -26.02
CA GLY A 1050 -13.27 -3.39 -25.49
C GLY A 1050 -13.36 -3.50 -23.96
N GLY A 1051 -12.48 -2.83 -23.21
CA GLY A 1051 -12.62 -2.73 -21.75
C GLY A 1051 -13.92 -2.04 -21.33
N THR A 1052 -14.56 -2.51 -20.25
CA THR A 1052 -15.88 -2.06 -19.77
C THR A 1052 -15.85 -1.29 -18.44
N LEU A 1053 -14.67 -0.94 -17.91
CA LEU A 1053 -14.58 -0.16 -16.68
C LEU A 1053 -15.06 1.30 -16.90
N PRO A 1054 -15.62 1.95 -15.87
CA PRO A 1054 -16.08 3.34 -15.98
C PRO A 1054 -14.90 4.27 -16.31
N GLN A 1055 -14.98 4.97 -17.43
CA GLN A 1055 -14.05 6.06 -17.76
C GLN A 1055 -14.66 7.37 -17.26
N TYR A 1056 -13.93 8.11 -16.43
CA TYR A 1056 -14.31 9.50 -16.12
C TYR A 1056 -13.87 10.39 -17.28
N SER A 1057 -14.80 10.69 -18.19
CA SER A 1057 -14.56 11.68 -19.24
C SER A 1057 -14.99 13.06 -18.74
N PRO A 1058 -14.07 14.03 -18.61
CA PRO A 1058 -14.38 15.37 -18.11
C PRO A 1058 -15.21 16.22 -19.11
N GLY A 1059 -15.62 15.65 -20.25
CA GLY A 1059 -16.27 16.38 -21.34
C GLY A 1059 -15.29 17.20 -22.18
N PRO A 1060 -15.79 17.92 -23.20
CA PRO A 1060 -14.95 18.76 -24.06
C PRO A 1060 -14.47 20.03 -23.34
N LEU A 1061 -13.20 20.38 -23.52
CA LEU A 1061 -12.65 21.69 -23.20
C LEU A 1061 -13.16 22.72 -24.20
N SER A 1062 -13.93 23.71 -23.75
CA SER A 1062 -14.46 24.77 -24.61
C SER A 1062 -13.91 26.14 -24.23
N TYR A 1063 -13.52 26.95 -25.21
CA TYR A 1063 -13.04 28.32 -25.01
C TYR A 1063 -13.46 29.25 -26.15
N ALA A 1064 -13.94 30.44 -25.83
CA ALA A 1064 -14.29 31.48 -26.79
C ALA A 1064 -13.12 32.48 -26.92
N PRO A 1065 -12.39 32.54 -28.05
CA PRO A 1065 -11.28 33.46 -28.22
C PRO A 1065 -11.73 34.91 -28.37
N ASP A 1066 -10.96 35.84 -27.82
CA ASP A 1066 -11.15 37.26 -28.12
C ASP A 1066 -10.87 37.51 -29.59
N GLN A 1067 -11.58 38.46 -30.22
CA GLN A 1067 -11.38 38.74 -31.65
C GLN A 1067 -9.94 39.15 -31.98
N SER A 1068 -9.23 39.82 -31.05
CA SER A 1068 -7.80 40.16 -31.20
C SER A 1068 -6.87 38.93 -31.18
N GLN A 1069 -7.37 37.77 -30.79
CA GLN A 1069 -6.64 36.50 -30.76
C GLN A 1069 -7.05 35.57 -31.91
N THR A 1070 -7.97 36.00 -32.76
CA THR A 1070 -8.35 35.27 -33.99
C THR A 1070 -7.47 35.68 -35.16
N ASN A 1071 -7.54 34.94 -36.27
CA ASN A 1071 -6.62 35.06 -37.40
C ASN A 1071 -5.15 34.85 -36.99
N ALA A 1072 -4.90 33.92 -36.06
CA ALA A 1072 -3.60 33.69 -35.45
C ALA A 1072 -3.36 32.19 -35.19
N ILE A 1073 -2.07 31.82 -35.03
CA ILE A 1073 -1.68 30.48 -34.61
C ILE A 1073 -1.77 30.38 -33.09
N TRP A 1074 -2.47 29.36 -32.64
CA TRP A 1074 -2.57 28.92 -31.25
C TRP A 1074 -1.77 27.64 -31.05
N GLU A 1075 -1.49 27.30 -29.80
CA GLU A 1075 -0.92 26.01 -29.44
C GLU A 1075 -1.90 25.19 -28.58
N LEU A 1076 -1.84 23.87 -28.77
CA LEU A 1076 -2.53 22.85 -28.01
C LEU A 1076 -1.48 22.02 -27.29
N ALA A 1077 -1.43 22.12 -25.97
CA ALA A 1077 -0.65 21.21 -25.15
C ALA A 1077 -1.43 19.92 -24.92
N LEU A 1078 -0.79 18.78 -25.11
CA LEU A 1078 -1.35 17.44 -24.89
C LEU A 1078 -0.44 16.64 -23.97
N TRP A 1079 -1.04 15.86 -23.07
CA TRP A 1079 -0.31 14.88 -22.27
C TRP A 1079 -1.11 13.62 -21.99
N ALA A 1080 -0.43 12.48 -21.84
CA ALA A 1080 -1.01 11.23 -21.37
C ALA A 1080 0.06 10.24 -20.89
N ALA A 1081 -0.34 9.34 -19.99
CA ALA A 1081 0.43 8.17 -19.52
C ALA A 1081 1.04 7.30 -20.66
N GLY A 1082 0.41 7.33 -21.82
CA GLY A 1082 0.88 6.65 -23.03
C GLY A 1082 0.30 7.32 -24.26
N ASP A 1083 -0.70 6.67 -24.85
CA ASP A 1083 -1.38 7.16 -26.04
C ASP A 1083 -2.59 8.03 -25.70
N ILE A 1084 -2.89 8.98 -26.58
CA ILE A 1084 -4.01 9.91 -26.45
C ILE A 1084 -4.81 9.97 -27.76
N ILE A 1085 -6.12 10.09 -27.60
CA ILE A 1085 -7.06 10.41 -28.66
C ILE A 1085 -7.43 11.88 -28.50
N CYS A 1086 -7.37 12.66 -29.58
CA CYS A 1086 -7.68 14.09 -29.59
C CYS A 1086 -8.65 14.43 -30.73
N ASP A 1087 -9.72 15.16 -30.42
CA ASP A 1087 -10.64 15.76 -31.40
C ASP A 1087 -10.68 17.27 -31.16
N ILE A 1088 -10.63 18.06 -32.24
CA ILE A 1088 -10.66 19.52 -32.18
C ILE A 1088 -11.70 20.08 -33.17
N GLN A 1089 -12.57 20.95 -32.67
CA GLN A 1089 -13.72 21.49 -33.38
C GLN A 1089 -13.77 23.02 -33.27
N GLY A 1090 -14.46 23.67 -34.23
CA GLY A 1090 -14.58 25.13 -34.32
C GLY A 1090 -13.40 25.83 -35.05
N VAL A 1091 -12.40 25.05 -35.48
CA VAL A 1091 -11.21 25.49 -36.22
C VAL A 1091 -10.89 24.46 -37.32
N PRO A 1092 -10.05 24.79 -38.31
CA PRO A 1092 -9.54 23.80 -39.25
C PRO A 1092 -8.91 22.61 -38.51
N PRO A 1093 -9.25 21.35 -38.86
CA PRO A 1093 -8.91 20.15 -38.10
C PRO A 1093 -7.46 19.69 -38.37
N TYR A 1094 -6.51 20.63 -38.38
CA TYR A 1094 -5.12 20.40 -38.75
C TYR A 1094 -4.19 20.83 -37.62
N LEU A 1095 -3.47 19.84 -37.07
CA LEU A 1095 -2.50 20.04 -36.00
C LEU A 1095 -1.08 19.92 -36.56
N ALA A 1096 -0.27 20.95 -36.39
CA ALA A 1096 1.12 20.99 -36.79
C ALA A 1096 2.04 20.68 -35.60
N PRO A 1097 3.24 20.12 -35.83
CA PRO A 1097 4.22 19.91 -34.77
C PRO A 1097 4.72 21.22 -34.10
N ASN A 1098 4.73 22.34 -34.85
CA ASN A 1098 5.08 23.67 -34.38
C ASN A 1098 4.45 24.76 -35.30
N PRO A 1099 4.51 26.06 -34.94
CA PRO A 1099 3.84 27.11 -35.71
C PRO A 1099 4.30 27.22 -37.17
N GLU A 1100 5.59 27.02 -37.42
CA GLU A 1100 6.22 27.15 -38.75
C GLU A 1100 5.78 26.03 -39.71
N ASN A 1101 5.37 24.89 -39.17
CA ASN A 1101 4.86 23.75 -39.92
C ASN A 1101 3.38 23.87 -40.30
N TRP A 1102 2.64 24.81 -39.73
CA TRP A 1102 1.21 24.88 -39.97
C TRP A 1102 0.89 25.43 -41.38
N PHE A 1103 -0.02 24.76 -42.07
CA PHE A 1103 -0.65 25.22 -43.31
C PHE A 1103 -2.06 24.61 -43.43
N ASN A 1104 -2.92 25.18 -44.28
CA ASN A 1104 -4.24 24.62 -44.55
C ASN A 1104 -4.21 23.77 -45.85
N PRO A 1105 -4.33 22.43 -45.78
CA PRO A 1105 -4.34 21.56 -46.97
C PRO A 1105 -5.56 21.76 -47.89
N GLU A 1106 -6.60 22.47 -47.44
CA GLU A 1106 -7.82 22.76 -48.20
C GLU A 1106 -7.86 24.18 -48.75
N ALA A 1107 -6.91 25.04 -48.36
CA ALA A 1107 -6.76 26.32 -49.02
C ALA A 1107 -6.30 26.05 -50.46
N THR A 1108 -7.11 26.46 -51.43
CA THR A 1108 -6.67 26.54 -52.83
C THR A 1108 -5.38 27.36 -52.85
N PRO A 1109 -4.30 26.93 -53.53
CA PRO A 1109 -3.12 27.78 -53.66
C PRO A 1109 -3.60 29.12 -54.18
N ALA A 1110 -3.44 30.16 -53.37
CA ALA A 1110 -3.65 31.51 -53.85
C ALA A 1110 -2.65 31.66 -54.99
N THR A 1111 -3.18 31.70 -56.21
CA THR A 1111 -2.44 32.15 -57.39
C THR A 1111 -1.75 33.47 -56.98
N PRO A 1112 -0.43 33.59 -57.18
CA PRO A 1112 0.49 34.41 -56.38
C PRO A 1112 0.05 35.85 -56.10
#